data_AF-A0A316L1P1-F1
#
_entry.id   AF-A0A316L1P1-F1
#
_cell.length_a   1.000
_cell.length_b   1.000
_cell.length_c   1.000
_cell.angle_alpha   90.00
_cell.angle_beta   90.00
_cell.angle_gamma   90.00
#
_symmetry.space_group_name_H-M   'P 1'
#
loop_
_entity.id
_entity.type
_entity.pdbx_description
1 polymer ?
#
loop_
_entity_poly.entity_id
_entity_poly.type
_entity_poly.pdbx_seq_one_letter_code
_entity_poly.pdbx_strand_id
1 'polypeptide(L)'
;MKKFNLIIDKPKLHTKSDPFSPSEELQKDGLNAWDEAHNYRNQNKLDYYVEPEIDEELFETEFQEKPILKSDKPQYLDTWPLPPEITDKFVWHLHDQYSELAIAHEKVKQKIQKEKYIKIAHIDTGYQPGHDALPEHLDEGISFVKGEIGKSAIDTTNDTFAEQDGHGTATMSILAGKTITFSSNGHQYKGYFGGIPFAEIIPIRISDTVALIRSQNFVKAIEYAIQRECDVISMSMAGAPTKEWAKAVNKAYNAGITLVTAAGNSWNKGGKRLLPKKVLYPARWERVIAATGATSNHKPYVFDAQLSKKSEGGETMQGNFGPKRAMKSAIAAYTPNTPWPTMNEAEKEIYYRFDGGGTSTATPQVAAAAALWLSYYKDEIESSIKSPNEKWKKVEAVKHALFESADKTTYDEWARYYGKGILKANKALGVFPDFDKLKKAKKAKTSLNGILDLLGIMLRLKNDELSDEEITKNEMFSTEILQLLHTIPELHEYLDINDEDEKNDNVFWSESDKQEIVKIVLKSDYTSDALKQYLMSKSEFNTSKMNLDNAFALLIGVGADLPVTIKDAQALAKILSNPTKAAYNEENIQLLTGSGANRIKVLEALEKLAEKTSQIQDATVIIYYSGHGGIYADEIDNTIKENYYMLTNGFDKNNRAETMVSGTEFSEAVDNISAQKLLVMLDCCHAAGMLQPGQPLLKLKSPDNGLVNSNIELLKKLNSGEGKVFITSCDDDEQSVILPGSKNSLFTEVIIEALEGKASRGYEYVNVIDILSHVFKQVPERVDRFNHKQRPIINKIEFLSPDYFVCKSAEFIDDGNEILVKSELEFEQIKTFIEKYNIENSHSTINVENITESTTGNKDKNCKELVTEVESLIFKAETFKAIKKFHELTQVCYTDYIKDARFIAFKYNSLYKDKMSGILEEGFYQRELLKITKDLEYRLSLCD
;
A
#
# COMPACT_ATOMS: atom_id res chain seq x y z
N MET A 1 1.71 -39.42 -2.75
CA MET A 1 0.72 -38.42 -2.29
C MET A 1 0.92 -38.24 -0.80
N LYS A 2 0.91 -37.00 -0.34
CA LYS A 2 0.94 -36.65 1.10
C LYS A 2 -0.51 -36.54 1.59
N LYS A 3 -0.71 -36.79 2.88
CA LYS A 3 -1.99 -36.56 3.55
C LYS A 3 -2.07 -35.10 3.97
N PHE A 4 -3.15 -34.43 3.61
CA PHE A 4 -3.47 -33.07 4.01
C PHE A 4 -4.81 -33.06 4.73
N ASN A 5 -4.94 -32.19 5.74
CA ASN A 5 -6.24 -31.88 6.33
C ASN A 5 -6.76 -30.60 5.67
N LEU A 6 -8.04 -30.59 5.32
CA LEU A 6 -8.75 -29.43 4.80
C LEU A 6 -9.68 -28.89 5.88
N ILE A 7 -9.69 -27.59 6.05
CA ILE A 7 -10.54 -26.86 6.96
C ILE A 7 -11.65 -26.21 6.16
N ILE A 8 -12.89 -26.59 6.45
CA ILE A 8 -14.08 -26.12 5.77
C ILE A 8 -14.77 -25.12 6.69
N ASP A 9 -14.87 -23.87 6.22
CA ASP A 9 -15.54 -22.76 6.90
C ASP A 9 -17.07 -22.93 6.84
N LYS A 10 -17.57 -23.89 7.59
CA LYS A 10 -18.99 -24.21 7.70
C LYS A 10 -19.36 -24.31 9.18
N PRO A 11 -20.48 -23.71 9.61
CA PRO A 11 -20.99 -23.89 10.97
C PRO A 11 -21.21 -25.38 11.26
N LYS A 12 -20.55 -25.92 12.31
CA LYS A 12 -20.76 -27.31 12.73
C LYS A 12 -22.23 -27.53 13.12
N LEU A 13 -22.96 -28.28 12.29
CA LEU A 13 -24.26 -28.84 12.62
C LEU A 13 -24.04 -30.10 13.48
N HIS A 14 -23.92 -29.90 14.80
CA HIS A 14 -23.91 -30.95 15.85
C HIS A 14 -23.32 -32.32 15.43
N THR A 15 -21.99 -32.48 15.50
CA THR A 15 -21.34 -33.79 15.47
C THR A 15 -20.31 -33.91 16.61
N LYS A 16 -20.11 -35.15 17.07
CA LYS A 16 -19.44 -35.53 18.34
C LYS A 16 -17.89 -35.46 18.35
N SER A 17 -17.22 -34.88 17.36
CA SER A 17 -15.80 -35.22 17.11
C SER A 17 -14.71 -34.28 17.67
N ASP A 18 -14.99 -33.03 18.07
CA ASP A 18 -14.05 -32.18 18.84
C ASP A 18 -14.79 -30.90 19.29
N PRO A 19 -14.98 -30.64 20.61
CA PRO A 19 -15.73 -29.48 21.09
C PRO A 19 -14.99 -28.15 20.89
N PHE A 20 -13.68 -28.16 20.61
CA PHE A 20 -12.86 -26.95 20.52
C PHE A 20 -12.63 -26.47 19.08
N SER A 21 -12.82 -27.34 18.09
CA SER A 21 -12.69 -26.98 16.68
C SER A 21 -14.00 -26.35 16.17
N PRO A 22 -14.01 -25.09 15.68
CA PRO A 22 -15.23 -24.44 15.19
C PRO A 22 -15.62 -24.88 13.77
N SER A 23 -14.69 -25.51 13.04
CA SER A 23 -14.79 -25.78 11.60
C SER A 23 -14.71 -27.27 11.29
N GLU A 24 -15.27 -27.69 10.15
CA GLU A 24 -15.25 -29.09 9.73
C GLU A 24 -13.86 -29.43 9.13
N GLU A 25 -13.31 -30.59 9.51
CA GLU A 25 -11.98 -31.05 9.11
C GLU A 25 -12.11 -32.31 8.23
N LEU A 26 -11.40 -32.33 7.09
CA LEU A 26 -11.45 -33.45 6.14
C LEU A 26 -10.05 -33.82 5.64
N GLN A 27 -9.69 -35.11 5.74
CA GLN A 27 -8.42 -35.61 5.21
C GLN A 27 -8.50 -35.91 3.70
N LYS A 28 -7.46 -35.50 2.96
CA LYS A 28 -7.27 -35.73 1.51
C LYS A 28 -5.85 -36.19 1.21
N ASP A 29 -5.68 -36.96 0.14
CA ASP A 29 -4.38 -37.37 -0.38
C ASP A 29 -4.08 -36.54 -1.64
N GLY A 30 -2.93 -35.86 -1.68
CA GLY A 30 -2.57 -35.00 -2.82
C GLY A 30 -1.08 -34.76 -2.97
N LEU A 31 -0.70 -33.90 -3.92
CA LEU A 31 0.68 -33.39 -4.06
C LEU A 31 0.85 -31.98 -3.51
N ASN A 32 -0.17 -31.13 -3.69
CA ASN A 32 -0.22 -29.76 -3.19
C ASN A 32 -1.50 -29.57 -2.36
N ALA A 33 -1.38 -29.00 -1.16
CA ALA A 33 -2.50 -28.89 -0.22
C ALA A 33 -3.55 -27.86 -0.67
N TRP A 34 -3.14 -26.75 -1.30
CA TRP A 34 -4.06 -25.75 -1.83
C TRP A 34 -4.81 -26.26 -3.06
N ASP A 35 -4.17 -27.09 -3.90
CA ASP A 35 -4.88 -27.77 -4.99
C ASP A 35 -6.01 -28.65 -4.47
N GLU A 36 -5.77 -29.43 -3.40
CA GLU A 36 -6.83 -30.24 -2.78
C GLU A 36 -7.97 -29.37 -2.22
N ALA A 37 -7.66 -28.21 -1.62
CA ALA A 37 -8.66 -27.27 -1.12
C ALA A 37 -9.53 -26.68 -2.26
N HIS A 38 -8.90 -26.16 -3.32
CA HIS A 38 -9.59 -25.61 -4.49
C HIS A 38 -10.41 -26.68 -5.22
N ASN A 39 -9.84 -27.87 -5.43
CA ASN A 39 -10.51 -29.00 -6.08
C ASN A 39 -11.71 -29.47 -5.27
N TYR A 40 -11.58 -29.64 -3.95
CA TYR A 40 -12.67 -30.06 -3.09
C TYR A 40 -13.84 -29.08 -3.15
N ARG A 41 -13.57 -27.78 -3.05
CA ARG A 41 -14.59 -26.73 -3.17
C ARG A 41 -15.30 -26.81 -4.53
N ASN A 42 -14.54 -26.83 -5.63
CA ASN A 42 -15.09 -26.78 -6.98
C ASN A 42 -15.90 -28.04 -7.33
N GLN A 43 -15.41 -29.23 -6.98
CA GLN A 43 -16.11 -30.50 -7.22
C GLN A 43 -17.44 -30.58 -6.47
N ASN A 44 -17.51 -30.04 -5.25
CA ASN A 44 -18.70 -30.08 -4.42
C ASN A 44 -19.58 -28.83 -4.57
N LYS A 45 -19.20 -27.87 -5.43
CA LYS A 45 -19.90 -26.59 -5.64
C LYS A 45 -20.22 -25.89 -4.32
N LEU A 46 -19.21 -25.78 -3.45
CA LEU A 46 -19.38 -25.18 -2.14
C LEU A 46 -19.31 -23.65 -2.24
N ASP A 47 -20.31 -23.00 -1.66
CA ASP A 47 -20.30 -21.55 -1.40
C ASP A 47 -19.42 -21.19 -0.19
N TYR A 48 -18.87 -22.20 0.49
CA TYR A 48 -18.03 -22.04 1.68
C TYR A 48 -16.54 -21.95 1.34
N TYR A 49 -15.81 -21.24 2.20
CA TYR A 49 -14.36 -21.14 2.13
C TYR A 49 -13.71 -22.46 2.58
N VAL A 50 -12.63 -22.86 1.92
CA VAL A 50 -11.84 -24.05 2.26
C VAL A 50 -10.37 -23.67 2.27
N GLU A 51 -9.61 -24.06 3.29
CA GLU A 51 -8.15 -23.89 3.32
C GLU A 51 -7.45 -25.18 3.76
N PRO A 52 -6.22 -25.44 3.29
CA PRO A 52 -5.42 -26.53 3.82
C PRO A 52 -4.86 -26.18 5.20
N GLU A 53 -4.94 -27.14 6.11
CA GLU A 53 -4.07 -27.22 7.27
C GLU A 53 -2.76 -27.88 6.83
N ILE A 54 -1.64 -27.26 7.19
CA ILE A 54 -0.31 -27.77 6.91
C ILE A 54 0.35 -28.06 8.25
N ASP A 55 0.57 -29.34 8.52
CA ASP A 55 1.24 -29.81 9.73
C ASP A 55 2.74 -29.41 9.71
N GLU A 56 3.32 -29.23 10.90
CA GLU A 56 4.67 -28.66 11.08
C GLU A 56 5.79 -29.51 10.48
N GLU A 57 5.58 -30.83 10.32
CA GLU A 57 6.50 -31.79 9.68
C GLU A 57 6.96 -31.34 8.27
N LEU A 58 6.19 -30.48 7.59
CA LEU A 58 6.53 -29.98 6.25
C LEU A 58 7.56 -28.82 6.25
N PHE A 59 7.91 -28.28 7.41
CA PHE A 59 8.80 -27.15 7.59
C PHE A 59 9.98 -27.44 8.53
N GLU A 60 10.40 -28.71 8.61
CA GLU A 60 11.71 -29.10 9.16
C GLU A 60 12.82 -28.35 8.41
N THR A 61 13.06 -27.12 8.85
CA THR A 61 14.35 -26.47 8.72
C THR A 61 15.24 -27.22 9.70
N GLU A 62 16.43 -27.62 9.26
CA GLU A 62 17.46 -28.23 10.10
C GLU A 62 17.80 -27.25 11.25
N PHE A 63 17.00 -27.23 12.31
CA PHE A 63 17.33 -26.56 13.55
C PHE A 63 18.42 -27.40 14.19
N GLN A 64 19.65 -26.87 14.18
CA GLN A 64 20.81 -27.58 14.67
C GLN A 64 20.63 -27.90 16.16
N GLU A 65 20.88 -29.15 16.52
CA GLU A 65 21.15 -29.54 17.90
C GLU A 65 22.26 -28.64 18.47
N LYS A 66 21.91 -27.74 19.40
CA LYS A 66 22.92 -27.05 20.19
C LYS A 66 23.26 -27.91 21.40
N PRO A 67 24.54 -28.26 21.61
CA PRO A 67 24.92 -28.93 22.84
C PRO A 67 24.58 -28.03 24.04
N ILE A 68 23.98 -28.62 25.06
CA ILE A 68 23.70 -27.95 26.33
C ILE A 68 25.03 -27.41 26.86
N LEU A 69 25.14 -26.08 26.97
CA LEU A 69 26.25 -25.44 27.66
C LEU A 69 26.07 -25.70 29.16
N LYS A 70 26.49 -26.88 29.64
CA LYS A 70 26.80 -27.12 31.06
C LYS A 70 28.01 -26.25 31.40
N SER A 71 27.76 -25.00 31.78
CA SER A 71 28.80 -24.04 32.17
C SER A 71 28.58 -23.59 33.61
N ASP A 72 29.63 -23.73 34.44
CA ASP A 72 29.70 -23.23 35.81
C ASP A 72 29.80 -21.69 35.89
N LYS A 73 29.71 -21.00 34.75
CA LYS A 73 29.73 -19.54 34.61
C LYS A 73 28.51 -19.05 33.82
N PRO A 74 27.91 -17.91 34.19
CA PRO A 74 26.79 -17.32 33.46
C PRO A 74 27.28 -16.91 32.07
N GLN A 75 26.88 -17.66 31.05
CA GLN A 75 27.20 -17.36 29.65
C GLN A 75 26.05 -16.53 29.07
N TYR A 76 26.19 -15.22 29.17
CA TYR A 76 25.37 -14.28 28.39
C TYR A 76 25.81 -14.33 26.92
N LEU A 77 24.89 -13.99 26.01
CA LEU A 77 25.23 -13.77 24.61
C LEU A 77 26.10 -12.51 24.51
N ASP A 78 27.37 -12.70 24.15
CA ASP A 78 28.38 -11.64 23.94
C ASP A 78 28.09 -10.79 22.70
N THR A 79 27.37 -11.36 21.73
CA THR A 79 26.84 -10.67 20.54
C THR A 79 25.84 -9.56 20.86
N TRP A 80 25.32 -9.51 22.09
CA TRP A 80 24.37 -8.51 22.55
C TRP A 80 24.87 -7.80 23.82
N PRO A 81 24.44 -6.55 24.06
CA PRO A 81 24.79 -5.83 25.28
C PRO A 81 24.53 -6.67 26.54
N LEU A 82 25.54 -6.75 27.40
CA LEU A 82 25.43 -7.46 28.67
C LEU A 82 24.50 -6.71 29.64
N PRO A 83 23.75 -7.41 30.52
CA PRO A 83 23.02 -6.75 31.59
C PRO A 83 23.95 -5.97 32.52
N PRO A 84 23.50 -4.83 33.08
CA PRO A 84 24.34 -3.99 33.93
C PRO A 84 24.70 -4.71 35.24
N GLU A 85 25.78 -4.25 35.88
CA GLU A 85 26.13 -4.70 37.22
C GLU A 85 25.26 -3.99 38.27
N ILE A 86 24.14 -4.63 38.62
CA ILE A 86 23.16 -4.14 39.60
C ILE A 86 22.84 -5.21 40.64
N THR A 87 22.30 -4.80 41.80
CA THR A 87 21.70 -5.73 42.77
C THR A 87 20.60 -6.53 42.08
N ASP A 88 20.50 -7.82 42.40
CA ASP A 88 19.53 -8.74 41.79
C ASP A 88 19.61 -8.79 40.25
N LYS A 89 20.83 -8.65 39.70
CA LYS A 89 21.14 -8.76 38.26
C LYS A 89 20.46 -9.95 37.57
N PHE A 90 20.21 -11.03 38.31
CA PHE A 90 19.50 -12.21 37.83
C PHE A 90 18.16 -11.88 37.15
N VAL A 91 17.40 -10.93 37.71
CA VAL A 91 16.10 -10.46 37.19
C VAL A 91 16.16 -9.01 36.72
N TRP A 92 17.31 -8.57 36.17
CA TRP A 92 17.56 -7.17 35.80
C TRP A 92 16.41 -6.52 35.01
N HIS A 93 15.77 -7.27 34.12
CA HIS A 93 14.68 -6.80 33.26
C HIS A 93 13.44 -6.34 34.04
N LEU A 94 13.22 -6.81 35.28
CA LEU A 94 12.10 -6.41 36.14
C LEU A 94 12.31 -5.05 36.84
N HIS A 95 13.56 -4.58 36.90
CA HIS A 95 13.97 -3.41 37.68
C HIS A 95 13.40 -2.09 37.12
N ASP A 96 13.39 -1.03 37.93
CA ASP A 96 12.75 0.27 37.62
C ASP A 96 13.33 0.99 36.40
N GLN A 97 14.64 0.90 36.21
CA GLN A 97 15.29 1.46 35.01
C GLN A 97 14.89 0.70 33.73
N TYR A 98 14.31 -0.50 33.88
CA TYR A 98 13.88 -1.40 32.82
C TYR A 98 12.35 -1.47 32.74
N SER A 99 11.73 -2.64 32.87
CA SER A 99 10.28 -2.79 32.65
C SER A 99 9.40 -2.20 33.76
N GLU A 100 9.99 -1.92 34.93
CA GLU A 100 9.27 -1.55 36.16
C GLU A 100 8.25 -2.60 36.66
N LEU A 101 8.37 -3.86 36.21
CA LEU A 101 7.45 -4.95 36.58
C LEU A 101 7.51 -5.26 38.08
N ALA A 102 8.68 -5.22 38.71
CA ALA A 102 8.82 -5.52 40.13
C ALA A 102 8.00 -4.56 41.01
N ILE A 103 8.14 -3.24 40.80
CA ILE A 103 7.32 -2.27 41.55
C ILE A 103 5.84 -2.40 41.20
N ALA A 104 5.51 -2.66 39.94
CA ALA A 104 4.12 -2.81 39.51
C ALA A 104 3.44 -3.98 40.22
N HIS A 105 4.07 -5.17 40.30
CA HIS A 105 3.46 -6.30 40.98
C HIS A 105 3.33 -6.10 42.48
N GLU A 106 4.25 -5.39 43.13
CA GLU A 106 4.15 -5.13 44.57
C GLU A 106 2.95 -4.21 44.86
N LYS A 107 2.76 -3.17 44.05
CA LYS A 107 1.60 -2.27 44.15
C LYS A 107 0.28 -3.00 43.92
N VAL A 108 0.21 -3.83 42.88
CA VAL A 108 -1.01 -4.60 42.57
C VAL A 108 -1.32 -5.58 43.70
N LYS A 109 -0.31 -6.35 44.15
CA LYS A 109 -0.47 -7.33 45.22
C LYS A 109 -0.96 -6.70 46.55
N GLN A 110 -0.56 -5.47 46.84
CA GLN A 110 -1.05 -4.72 47.99
C GLN A 110 -2.52 -4.25 47.82
N LYS A 111 -2.98 -4.02 46.59
CA LYS A 111 -4.35 -3.56 46.28
C LYS A 111 -5.35 -4.73 46.20
N ILE A 112 -4.97 -5.86 45.62
CA ILE A 112 -5.91 -6.95 45.28
C ILE A 112 -6.12 -7.95 46.42
N GLN A 113 -7.29 -8.59 46.43
CA GLN A 113 -7.64 -9.70 47.33
C GLN A 113 -7.27 -11.05 46.70
N LYS A 114 -6.92 -12.05 47.53
CA LYS A 114 -6.40 -13.35 47.06
C LYS A 114 -7.37 -14.14 46.18
N GLU A 115 -8.68 -13.94 46.31
CA GLU A 115 -9.69 -14.66 45.49
C GLU A 115 -9.95 -14.00 44.13
N LYS A 116 -9.33 -12.85 43.84
CA LYS A 116 -9.57 -12.06 42.62
C LYS A 116 -8.44 -12.18 41.58
N TYR A 117 -7.56 -13.16 41.68
CA TYR A 117 -6.43 -13.31 40.75
C TYR A 117 -6.88 -13.40 39.29
N ILE A 118 -6.08 -12.81 38.42
CA ILE A 118 -6.34 -12.75 37.00
C ILE A 118 -5.93 -14.07 36.33
N LYS A 119 -6.69 -14.51 35.33
CA LYS A 119 -6.41 -15.74 34.58
C LYS A 119 -5.67 -15.42 33.30
N ILE A 120 -4.55 -16.12 33.07
CA ILE A 120 -3.74 -15.96 31.87
C ILE A 120 -3.62 -17.31 31.19
N ALA A 121 -4.10 -17.40 29.94
CA ALA A 121 -3.78 -18.54 29.08
C ALA A 121 -2.37 -18.36 28.52
N HIS A 122 -1.53 -19.37 28.74
CA HIS A 122 -0.17 -19.43 28.23
C HIS A 122 -0.13 -20.46 27.11
N ILE A 123 -0.15 -19.98 25.86
CA ILE A 123 -0.15 -20.83 24.67
C ILE A 123 1.30 -20.97 24.20
N ASP A 124 1.86 -22.17 24.36
CA ASP A 124 3.27 -22.42 24.07
C ASP A 124 3.52 -23.94 23.88
N THR A 125 4.76 -24.40 24.06
CA THR A 125 5.13 -25.82 24.06
C THR A 125 4.69 -26.56 25.32
N GLY A 126 3.83 -26.00 26.17
CA GLY A 126 3.49 -26.60 27.46
C GLY A 126 4.55 -26.32 28.52
N TYR A 127 4.68 -27.21 29.52
CA TYR A 127 5.60 -27.00 30.63
C TYR A 127 6.19 -28.28 31.19
N GLN A 128 7.39 -28.16 31.75
CA GLN A 128 8.12 -29.24 32.41
C GLN A 128 7.86 -29.19 33.92
N PRO A 129 7.19 -30.19 34.51
CA PRO A 129 6.89 -30.21 35.93
C PRO A 129 8.16 -30.30 36.79
N GLY A 130 8.16 -29.61 37.93
CA GLY A 130 9.22 -29.72 38.94
C GLY A 130 10.27 -28.61 38.91
N HIS A 131 10.24 -27.71 37.93
CA HIS A 131 11.10 -26.51 37.95
C HIS A 131 10.66 -25.53 39.07
N ASP A 132 11.63 -25.02 39.84
CA ASP A 132 11.38 -24.13 40.99
C ASP A 132 10.84 -22.74 40.59
N ALA A 133 11.14 -22.26 39.39
CA ALA A 133 10.61 -21.03 38.79
C ALA A 133 9.15 -21.12 38.29
N LEU A 134 8.49 -22.29 38.33
CA LEU A 134 7.09 -22.40 37.89
C LEU A 134 6.15 -21.51 38.71
N PRO A 135 5.02 -21.05 38.13
CA PRO A 135 4.02 -20.24 38.82
C PRO A 135 3.48 -20.88 40.11
N GLU A 136 3.07 -20.06 41.07
CA GLU A 136 2.45 -20.53 42.32
C GLU A 136 1.04 -21.09 42.08
N HIS A 137 0.29 -20.51 41.13
CA HIS A 137 -1.06 -20.90 40.78
C HIS A 137 -1.10 -21.41 39.33
N LEU A 138 -0.58 -22.63 39.13
CA LEU A 138 -0.50 -23.29 37.83
C LEU A 138 -1.60 -24.36 37.70
N ASP A 139 -2.45 -24.23 36.68
CA ASP A 139 -3.40 -25.25 36.23
C ASP A 139 -2.68 -26.37 35.47
N GLU A 140 -3.24 -27.59 35.43
CA GLU A 140 -2.67 -28.68 34.63
C GLU A 140 -2.76 -28.41 33.11
N GLY A 141 -3.68 -27.53 32.70
CA GLY A 141 -3.82 -27.11 31.32
C GLY A 141 -4.35 -28.18 30.39
N ILE A 142 -4.11 -28.01 29.10
CA ILE A 142 -4.49 -28.96 28.07
C ILE A 142 -3.46 -29.02 26.93
N SER A 143 -3.21 -30.21 26.38
CA SER A 143 -2.46 -30.41 25.14
C SER A 143 -3.42 -30.60 23.96
N PHE A 144 -3.11 -29.91 22.86
CA PHE A 144 -3.71 -30.09 21.54
C PHE A 144 -2.76 -30.77 20.55
N VAL A 145 -1.55 -31.14 20.99
CA VAL A 145 -0.59 -31.88 20.17
C VAL A 145 -1.15 -33.26 19.82
N LYS A 146 -0.89 -33.71 18.60
CA LYS A 146 -1.38 -34.98 18.06
C LYS A 146 -0.92 -36.15 18.93
N GLY A 147 -1.85 -37.01 19.35
CA GLY A 147 -1.56 -38.11 20.29
C GLY A 147 -1.65 -37.73 21.78
N GLU A 148 -1.80 -36.43 22.08
CA GLU A 148 -1.94 -35.88 23.43
C GLU A 148 -3.23 -35.08 23.64
N ILE A 149 -4.06 -34.94 22.60
CA ILE A 149 -5.29 -34.15 22.65
C ILE A 149 -6.11 -34.48 23.90
N GLY A 150 -6.32 -33.47 24.74
CA GLY A 150 -7.11 -33.57 25.98
C GLY A 150 -6.34 -34.03 27.22
N LYS A 151 -5.05 -34.34 27.12
CA LYS A 151 -4.16 -34.57 28.27
C LYS A 151 -3.67 -33.24 28.86
N SER A 152 -3.05 -33.27 30.04
CA SER A 152 -2.40 -32.11 30.66
C SER A 152 -1.32 -31.53 29.73
N ALA A 153 -1.04 -30.22 29.85
CA ALA A 153 -0.09 -29.49 28.99
C ALA A 153 1.39 -29.77 29.33
N ILE A 154 1.72 -31.00 29.73
CA ILE A 154 3.07 -31.40 30.11
C ILE A 154 3.91 -31.54 28.84
N ASP A 155 5.06 -30.88 28.86
CA ASP A 155 6.13 -31.06 27.89
C ASP A 155 7.04 -32.19 28.39
N THR A 156 7.15 -33.27 27.63
CA THR A 156 8.08 -34.38 27.94
C THR A 156 9.22 -34.38 26.93
N THR A 157 10.44 -34.25 27.42
CA THR A 157 11.65 -34.35 26.57
C THR A 157 11.77 -35.74 25.98
N ASN A 158 12.01 -35.83 24.67
CA ASN A 158 12.49 -37.05 24.03
C ASN A 158 14.02 -37.03 24.06
N ASP A 159 14.68 -38.20 24.05
CA ASP A 159 16.16 -38.35 24.15
C ASP A 159 16.96 -37.57 23.08
N THR A 160 16.30 -37.00 22.08
CA THR A 160 16.81 -36.02 21.11
C THR A 160 16.47 -34.60 21.55
N PHE A 161 17.33 -33.98 22.37
CA PHE A 161 17.14 -32.62 22.88
C PHE A 161 17.17 -31.57 21.76
N ALA A 162 16.00 -31.06 21.37
CA ALA A 162 15.89 -29.93 20.45
C ALA A 162 15.97 -28.59 21.21
N GLU A 163 16.42 -27.51 20.56
CA GLU A 163 16.56 -26.15 21.13
C GLU A 163 15.24 -25.58 21.72
N GLN A 164 14.12 -26.25 21.45
CA GLN A 164 12.73 -25.86 21.70
C GLN A 164 12.13 -26.51 22.97
N ASP A 165 12.75 -27.58 23.49
CA ASP A 165 12.27 -28.29 24.68
C ASP A 165 12.33 -27.37 25.91
N GLY A 166 11.24 -27.31 26.68
CA GLY A 166 11.15 -26.42 27.84
C GLY A 166 11.01 -24.93 27.52
N HIS A 167 10.77 -24.55 26.25
CA HIS A 167 10.51 -23.15 25.88
C HIS A 167 9.32 -22.57 26.64
N GLY A 168 8.20 -23.29 26.67
CA GLY A 168 7.01 -22.88 27.42
C GLY A 168 7.26 -22.76 28.93
N THR A 169 8.07 -23.65 29.52
CA THR A 169 8.51 -23.53 30.93
C THR A 169 9.19 -22.19 31.19
N ALA A 170 10.12 -21.79 30.31
CA ALA A 170 10.88 -20.57 30.47
C ALA A 170 10.01 -19.31 30.30
N THR A 171 9.22 -19.23 29.22
CA THR A 171 8.38 -18.06 28.95
C THR A 171 7.28 -17.91 30.01
N MET A 172 6.70 -19.02 30.47
CA MET A 172 5.73 -19.03 31.58
C MET A 172 6.34 -18.57 32.90
N SER A 173 7.59 -18.97 33.18
CA SER A 173 8.29 -18.53 34.38
C SER A 173 8.59 -17.04 34.32
N ILE A 174 9.03 -16.49 33.18
CA ILE A 174 9.22 -15.03 33.01
C ILE A 174 7.89 -14.28 33.20
N LEU A 175 6.77 -14.88 32.78
CA LEU A 175 5.44 -14.33 32.96
C LEU A 175 5.04 -14.27 34.45
N ALA A 176 5.07 -15.39 35.16
CA ALA A 176 4.41 -15.52 36.47
C ALA A 176 5.15 -16.43 37.47
N GLY A 177 6.45 -16.65 37.27
CA GLY A 177 7.26 -17.46 38.17
C GLY A 177 7.24 -16.94 39.60
N LYS A 178 7.12 -17.88 40.54
CA LYS A 178 6.95 -17.59 41.97
C LYS A 178 8.23 -17.06 42.62
N THR A 179 8.20 -16.91 43.94
CA THR A 179 9.42 -16.59 44.70
C THR A 179 10.40 -17.75 44.63
N ILE A 180 11.62 -17.47 44.18
CA ILE A 180 12.71 -18.44 44.13
C ILE A 180 13.85 -18.02 45.06
N THR A 181 14.74 -18.97 45.35
CA THR A 181 16.07 -18.69 45.91
C THR A 181 17.09 -19.27 44.96
N PHE A 182 17.86 -18.41 44.31
CA PHE A 182 18.88 -18.79 43.35
C PHE A 182 20.27 -18.48 43.91
N SER A 183 21.10 -19.50 44.02
CA SER A 183 22.49 -19.39 44.46
C SER A 183 23.35 -20.32 43.62
N SER A 184 23.62 -19.93 42.37
CA SER A 184 24.46 -20.69 41.45
C SER A 184 25.26 -19.75 40.54
N ASN A 185 26.35 -20.24 39.97
CA ASN A 185 27.17 -19.54 38.96
C ASN A 185 27.59 -18.12 39.39
N GLY A 186 27.85 -17.90 40.69
CA GLY A 186 28.26 -16.62 41.26
C GLY A 186 27.15 -15.58 41.44
N HIS A 187 25.90 -15.94 41.16
CA HIS A 187 24.73 -15.08 41.37
C HIS A 187 23.98 -15.48 42.64
N GLN A 188 23.49 -14.49 43.38
CA GLN A 188 22.58 -14.68 44.50
C GLN A 188 21.31 -13.86 44.26
N TYR A 189 20.17 -14.51 44.36
CA TYR A 189 18.87 -13.86 44.24
C TYR A 189 17.85 -14.52 45.15
N LYS A 190 17.01 -13.70 45.80
CA LYS A 190 15.85 -14.15 46.54
C LYS A 190 14.70 -13.17 46.32
N GLY A 191 13.72 -13.60 45.54
CA GLY A 191 12.60 -12.74 45.17
C GLY A 191 11.73 -13.39 44.11
N TYR A 192 10.77 -12.62 43.58
CA TYR A 192 9.90 -13.07 42.50
C TYR A 192 10.65 -13.25 41.19
N PHE A 193 10.41 -14.36 40.49
CA PHE A 193 11.02 -14.58 39.19
C PHE A 193 10.23 -13.92 38.05
N GLY A 194 8.90 -14.03 38.07
CA GLY A 194 8.04 -13.54 37.00
C GLY A 194 7.51 -12.11 37.19
N GLY A 195 7.01 -11.55 36.09
CA GLY A 195 6.38 -10.23 36.07
C GLY A 195 5.09 -10.13 36.89
N ILE A 196 4.25 -11.17 36.91
CA ILE A 196 2.99 -11.25 37.68
C ILE A 196 2.91 -12.57 38.50
N PRO A 197 3.60 -12.66 39.64
CA PRO A 197 3.86 -13.93 40.33
C PRO A 197 2.63 -14.58 41.01
N PHE A 198 1.50 -13.88 41.07
CA PHE A 198 0.26 -14.32 41.72
C PHE A 198 -0.88 -14.60 40.73
N ALA A 199 -0.63 -14.55 39.41
CA ALA A 199 -1.65 -14.88 38.41
C ALA A 199 -1.97 -16.38 38.40
N GLU A 200 -3.21 -16.71 38.05
CA GLU A 200 -3.59 -18.09 37.70
C GLU A 200 -3.18 -18.34 36.24
N ILE A 201 -2.28 -19.29 36.03
CA ILE A 201 -1.75 -19.63 34.71
C ILE A 201 -2.38 -20.92 34.21
N ILE A 202 -2.95 -20.86 33.00
CA ILE A 202 -3.54 -21.98 32.30
C ILE A 202 -2.66 -22.31 31.10
N PRO A 203 -1.77 -23.32 31.21
CA PRO A 203 -0.89 -23.71 30.11
C PRO A 203 -1.69 -24.43 29.02
N ILE A 204 -1.41 -24.12 27.76
CA ILE A 204 -2.05 -24.72 26.59
C ILE A 204 -0.94 -25.13 25.63
N ARG A 205 -0.65 -26.43 25.57
CA ARG A 205 0.38 -26.99 24.68
C ARG A 205 -0.21 -27.17 23.29
N ILE A 206 0.36 -26.51 22.28
CA ILE A 206 -0.16 -26.59 20.89
C ILE A 206 0.81 -27.19 19.88
N SER A 207 2.10 -27.25 20.23
CA SER A 207 3.18 -27.74 19.38
C SER A 207 4.38 -28.17 20.23
N ASP A 208 5.26 -28.99 19.64
CA ASP A 208 6.59 -29.31 20.14
C ASP A 208 7.61 -28.19 19.79
N THR A 209 7.25 -27.29 18.88
CA THR A 209 8.10 -26.16 18.43
C THR A 209 7.35 -24.83 18.52
N VAL A 210 8.09 -23.71 18.50
CA VAL A 210 7.56 -22.34 18.54
C VAL A 210 7.15 -21.80 17.17
N ALA A 211 7.35 -22.60 16.11
CA ALA A 211 6.97 -22.26 14.76
C ALA A 211 5.49 -22.57 14.56
N LEU A 212 4.65 -21.54 14.52
CA LEU A 212 3.22 -21.75 14.30
C LEU A 212 2.90 -21.76 12.80
N ILE A 213 2.66 -22.95 12.24
CA ILE A 213 2.43 -23.09 10.80
C ILE A 213 1.03 -23.63 10.57
N ARG A 214 0.09 -22.74 10.21
CA ARG A 214 -1.25 -23.06 9.67
C ARG A 214 -2.07 -24.10 10.48
N SER A 215 -1.80 -24.23 11.78
CA SER A 215 -2.37 -25.25 12.66
C SER A 215 -3.74 -24.85 13.22
N GLN A 216 -4.69 -25.79 13.25
CA GLN A 216 -5.94 -25.63 14.00
C GLN A 216 -5.73 -25.63 15.52
N ASN A 217 -4.59 -26.10 16.03
CA ASN A 217 -4.32 -26.12 17.48
C ASN A 217 -4.32 -24.70 18.07
N PHE A 218 -3.88 -23.69 17.31
CA PHE A 218 -3.99 -22.29 17.73
C PHE A 218 -5.45 -21.82 17.87
N VAL A 219 -6.32 -22.25 16.96
CA VAL A 219 -7.76 -21.93 17.00
C VAL A 219 -8.38 -22.59 18.24
N LYS A 220 -8.10 -23.88 18.46
CA LYS A 220 -8.57 -24.65 19.63
C LYS A 220 -8.07 -24.05 20.94
N ALA A 221 -6.83 -23.58 20.99
CA ALA A 221 -6.26 -22.92 22.16
C ALA A 221 -6.92 -21.58 22.49
N ILE A 222 -7.21 -20.75 21.49
CA ILE A 222 -7.98 -19.52 21.71
C ILE A 222 -9.40 -19.85 22.21
N GLU A 223 -10.07 -20.83 21.60
CA GLU A 223 -11.41 -21.24 22.02
C GLU A 223 -11.42 -21.76 23.47
N TYR A 224 -10.41 -22.54 23.85
CA TYR A 224 -10.21 -23.00 25.22
C TYR A 224 -9.98 -21.82 26.18
N ALA A 225 -9.14 -20.85 25.82
CA ALA A 225 -8.91 -19.66 26.64
C ALA A 225 -10.18 -18.81 26.84
N ILE A 226 -11.03 -18.70 25.80
CA ILE A 226 -12.34 -18.05 25.90
C ILE A 226 -13.25 -18.83 26.85
N GLN A 227 -13.30 -20.16 26.73
CA GLN A 227 -14.13 -21.01 27.60
C GLN A 227 -13.68 -20.98 29.06
N ARG A 228 -12.37 -20.88 29.32
CA ARG A 228 -11.79 -20.75 30.67
C ARG A 228 -11.91 -19.34 31.25
N GLU A 229 -12.50 -18.40 30.49
CA GLU A 229 -12.69 -17.00 30.85
C GLU A 229 -11.36 -16.30 31.17
N CYS A 230 -10.31 -16.59 30.39
CA CYS A 230 -9.02 -15.92 30.54
C CYS A 230 -9.13 -14.43 30.22
N ASP A 231 -8.34 -13.61 30.92
CA ASP A 231 -8.27 -12.16 30.71
C ASP A 231 -7.18 -11.76 29.72
N VAL A 232 -6.10 -12.54 29.70
CA VAL A 232 -4.91 -12.34 28.87
C VAL A 232 -4.51 -13.66 28.23
N ILE A 233 -4.04 -13.59 26.99
CA ILE A 233 -3.33 -14.68 26.31
C ILE A 233 -1.89 -14.23 26.09
N SER A 234 -0.94 -14.99 26.59
CA SER A 234 0.49 -14.86 26.26
C SER A 234 0.88 -15.97 25.31
N MET A 235 1.42 -15.61 24.14
CA MET A 235 1.84 -16.61 23.15
C MET A 235 3.16 -16.24 22.48
N SER A 236 4.20 -17.03 22.74
CA SER A 236 5.54 -16.81 22.20
C SER A 236 5.78 -17.59 20.91
N MET A 237 4.82 -17.52 19.99
CA MET A 237 4.83 -18.22 18.69
C MET A 237 4.33 -17.28 17.58
N ALA A 238 4.78 -17.50 16.34
CA ALA A 238 4.31 -16.74 15.19
C ALA A 238 4.50 -17.51 13.87
N GLY A 239 3.79 -17.10 12.82
CA GLY A 239 3.95 -17.66 11.49
C GLY A 239 2.96 -17.13 10.46
N ALA A 240 2.50 -18.01 9.56
CA ALA A 240 1.63 -17.67 8.44
C ALA A 240 0.14 -17.79 8.82
N PRO A 241 -0.71 -16.77 8.53
CA PRO A 241 -2.09 -16.74 9.01
C PRO A 241 -3.02 -17.64 8.19
N THR A 242 -4.13 -18.01 8.82
CA THR A 242 -5.29 -18.66 8.18
C THR A 242 -6.56 -17.85 8.41
N LYS A 243 -7.64 -18.15 7.67
CA LYS A 243 -8.93 -17.46 7.88
C LYS A 243 -9.49 -17.78 9.27
N GLU A 244 -9.34 -19.01 9.72
CA GLU A 244 -9.80 -19.42 11.06
C GLU A 244 -9.02 -18.74 12.20
N TRP A 245 -7.71 -18.52 12.03
CA TRP A 245 -6.93 -17.74 13.00
C TRP A 245 -7.48 -16.32 13.15
N ALA A 246 -7.80 -15.67 12.03
CA ALA A 246 -8.37 -14.33 12.05
C ALA A 246 -9.71 -14.30 12.80
N LYS A 247 -10.57 -15.31 12.61
CA LYS A 247 -11.83 -15.43 13.35
C LYS A 247 -11.63 -15.66 14.84
N ALA A 248 -10.74 -16.57 15.22
CA ALA A 248 -10.43 -16.86 16.62
C ALA A 248 -9.93 -15.60 17.34
N VAL A 249 -8.96 -14.88 16.74
CA VAL A 249 -8.46 -13.59 17.26
C VAL A 249 -9.59 -12.56 17.36
N ASN A 250 -10.44 -12.45 16.34
CA ASN A 250 -11.58 -11.54 16.39
C ASN A 250 -12.56 -11.88 17.52
N LYS A 251 -12.79 -13.17 17.80
CA LYS A 251 -13.66 -13.66 18.87
C LYS A 251 -13.08 -13.35 20.24
N ALA A 252 -11.81 -13.67 20.49
CA ALA A 252 -11.12 -13.39 21.75
C ALA A 252 -11.10 -11.88 22.04
N TYR A 253 -10.80 -11.06 21.03
CA TYR A 253 -10.85 -9.60 21.13
C TYR A 253 -12.24 -9.09 21.53
N ASN A 254 -13.30 -9.59 20.87
CA ASN A 254 -14.67 -9.21 21.21
C ASN A 254 -15.09 -9.70 22.61
N ALA A 255 -14.52 -10.82 23.09
CA ALA A 255 -14.71 -11.31 24.44
C ALA A 255 -13.94 -10.50 25.51
N GLY A 256 -13.12 -9.53 25.11
CA GLY A 256 -12.35 -8.66 26.01
C GLY A 256 -11.02 -9.27 26.48
N ILE A 257 -10.52 -10.28 25.77
CA ILE A 257 -9.25 -10.96 26.09
C ILE A 257 -8.10 -10.24 25.40
N THR A 258 -7.11 -9.80 26.17
CA THR A 258 -5.92 -9.17 25.61
C THR A 258 -4.94 -10.23 25.11
N LEU A 259 -4.74 -10.32 23.80
CA LEU A 259 -3.73 -11.19 23.20
C LEU A 259 -2.40 -10.44 23.05
N VAL A 260 -1.34 -11.01 23.61
CA VAL A 260 0.04 -10.55 23.47
C VAL A 260 0.87 -11.66 22.83
N THR A 261 1.52 -11.34 21.70
CA THR A 261 2.26 -12.34 20.94
C THR A 261 3.62 -11.85 20.48
N ALA A 262 4.57 -12.76 20.36
CA ALA A 262 5.90 -12.44 19.84
C ALA A 262 5.81 -11.84 18.43
N ALA A 263 6.55 -10.76 18.18
CA ALA A 263 6.64 -10.18 16.83
C ALA A 263 7.32 -11.12 15.82
N GLY A 264 8.08 -12.10 16.30
CA GLY A 264 8.89 -13.02 15.51
C GLY A 264 10.37 -12.66 15.58
N ASN A 265 11.21 -13.58 15.12
CA ASN A 265 12.65 -13.37 15.00
C ASN A 265 13.09 -13.75 13.58
N SER A 266 14.13 -13.10 13.10
CA SER A 266 14.76 -13.42 11.82
C SER A 266 16.17 -13.95 12.04
N TRP A 267 16.51 -14.98 11.28
CA TRP A 267 17.84 -15.59 11.24
C TRP A 267 18.53 -15.25 9.93
N ASN A 268 19.77 -14.77 10.02
CA ASN A 268 20.65 -14.65 8.86
C ASN A 268 21.77 -15.68 8.99
N LYS A 269 21.77 -16.73 8.15
CA LYS A 269 22.86 -17.71 8.05
C LYS A 269 23.46 -17.64 6.65
N GLY A 270 24.70 -17.16 6.55
CA GLY A 270 25.35 -16.90 5.25
C GLY A 270 24.57 -15.90 4.38
N GLY A 271 24.52 -16.16 3.06
CA GLY A 271 23.84 -15.30 2.07
C GLY A 271 22.34 -15.59 1.85
N LYS A 272 21.72 -16.51 2.59
CA LYS A 272 20.30 -16.90 2.41
C LYS A 272 19.45 -16.54 3.63
N ARG A 273 18.28 -15.96 3.38
CA ARG A 273 17.27 -15.56 4.38
C ARG A 273 16.29 -16.72 4.57
N LEU A 274 16.15 -17.22 5.81
CA LEU A 274 15.26 -18.36 6.12
C LEU A 274 13.84 -17.92 6.52
N LEU A 275 13.70 -16.76 7.19
CA LEU A 275 12.41 -16.24 7.68
C LEU A 275 12.24 -14.73 7.40
N PRO A 276 11.00 -14.21 7.34
CA PRO A 276 10.76 -12.78 7.20
C PRO A 276 11.32 -11.97 8.39
N LYS A 277 11.65 -10.69 8.14
CA LYS A 277 12.24 -9.75 9.13
C LYS A 277 11.17 -8.86 9.79
N LYS A 278 9.92 -9.00 9.36
CA LYS A 278 8.79 -8.18 9.80
C LYS A 278 7.92 -8.93 10.78
N VAL A 279 7.11 -8.16 11.49
CA VAL A 279 6.12 -8.67 12.42
C VAL A 279 5.27 -9.73 11.70
N LEU A 280 5.25 -10.93 12.28
CA LEU A 280 4.55 -12.11 11.79
C LEU A 280 3.14 -12.19 12.37
N TYR A 281 2.32 -13.14 11.90
CA TYR A 281 0.99 -13.35 12.44
C TYR A 281 1.01 -14.30 13.65
N PRO A 282 0.12 -14.13 14.63
CA PRO A 282 -1.00 -13.17 14.68
C PRO A 282 -0.61 -11.75 15.16
N ALA A 283 0.63 -11.53 15.60
CA ALA A 283 1.12 -10.25 16.13
C ALA A 283 0.86 -9.05 15.18
N ARG A 284 0.85 -9.31 13.87
CA ARG A 284 0.63 -8.31 12.83
C ARG A 284 -0.79 -7.72 12.78
N TRP A 285 -1.79 -8.34 13.41
CA TRP A 285 -3.16 -7.80 13.45
C TRP A 285 -3.32 -6.75 14.55
N GLU A 286 -4.03 -5.65 14.25
CA GLU A 286 -4.26 -4.54 15.20
C GLU A 286 -4.96 -4.95 16.50
N ARG A 287 -5.64 -6.10 16.50
CA ARG A 287 -6.32 -6.68 17.68
C ARG A 287 -5.37 -7.37 18.65
N VAL A 288 -4.12 -7.60 18.25
CA VAL A 288 -3.08 -8.29 19.00
C VAL A 288 -1.98 -7.28 19.35
N ILE A 289 -1.43 -7.39 20.57
CA ILE A 289 -0.25 -6.61 20.97
C ILE A 289 0.99 -7.37 20.52
N ALA A 290 1.75 -6.78 19.59
CA ALA A 290 3.02 -7.34 19.14
C ALA A 290 4.15 -6.98 20.12
N ALA A 291 4.81 -7.99 20.69
CA ALA A 291 5.96 -7.79 21.55
C ALA A 291 7.25 -7.77 20.71
N THR A 292 7.89 -6.60 20.60
CA THR A 292 9.22 -6.44 20.00
C THR A 292 10.31 -6.39 21.08
N GLY A 293 11.58 -6.34 20.68
CA GLY A 293 12.72 -6.46 21.60
C GLY A 293 13.56 -5.20 21.76
N ALA A 294 13.91 -4.88 23.01
CA ALA A 294 14.92 -3.89 23.39
C ALA A 294 16.00 -4.53 24.27
N THR A 295 17.27 -4.21 24.02
CA THR A 295 18.40 -4.78 24.77
C THR A 295 18.66 -4.05 26.08
N SER A 296 19.60 -4.54 26.90
CA SER A 296 19.93 -3.98 28.22
C SER A 296 20.46 -2.53 28.20
N ASN A 297 20.97 -2.06 27.05
CA ASN A 297 21.34 -0.66 26.81
C ASN A 297 20.19 0.17 26.20
N HIS A 298 18.97 -0.37 26.20
CA HIS A 298 17.74 0.23 25.67
C HIS A 298 17.71 0.48 24.16
N LYS A 299 18.65 -0.07 23.39
CA LYS A 299 18.64 -0.04 21.92
C LYS A 299 17.88 -1.24 21.33
N PRO A 300 17.47 -1.20 20.05
CA PRO A 300 16.66 -2.28 19.48
C PRO A 300 17.38 -3.61 19.43
N TYR A 301 16.66 -4.72 19.60
CA TYR A 301 17.17 -6.08 19.38
C TYR A 301 17.36 -6.38 17.87
N VAL A 302 18.18 -5.55 17.22
CA VAL A 302 18.46 -5.52 15.77
C VAL A 302 19.90 -5.05 15.57
N PHE A 303 20.68 -5.75 14.73
CA PHE A 303 22.11 -5.45 14.57
C PHE A 303 22.39 -4.04 14.06
N ASP A 304 21.67 -3.61 13.03
CA ASP A 304 21.86 -2.28 12.42
C ASP A 304 21.64 -1.13 13.42
N ALA A 305 20.84 -1.36 14.47
CA ALA A 305 20.58 -0.38 15.51
C ALA A 305 21.58 -0.45 16.69
N GLN A 306 22.33 -1.56 16.83
CA GLN A 306 23.35 -1.75 17.87
C GLN A 306 24.75 -1.34 17.41
N LEU A 307 25.13 -1.67 16.18
CA LEU A 307 26.53 -1.59 15.69
C LEU A 307 26.74 -0.42 14.74
N SER A 308 27.84 0.33 14.90
CA SER A 308 28.24 1.41 13.98
C SER A 308 29.03 0.92 12.75
N LYS A 309 29.45 -0.36 12.69
CA LYS A 309 30.13 -0.97 11.54
C LYS A 309 29.79 -2.46 11.41
N LYS A 310 29.48 -2.88 10.17
CA LYS A 310 29.09 -4.23 9.71
C LYS A 310 30.15 -5.34 9.85
N SER A 311 31.23 -5.13 10.59
CA SER A 311 32.38 -6.04 10.58
C SER A 311 32.54 -6.77 11.91
N GLU A 312 31.93 -7.96 12.02
CA GLU A 312 32.49 -9.19 12.60
C GLU A 312 31.39 -10.25 12.82
N GLY A 313 31.55 -11.43 12.22
CA GLY A 313 30.88 -12.66 12.66
C GLY A 313 29.49 -12.92 12.08
N GLY A 314 29.40 -13.89 11.17
CA GLY A 314 28.13 -14.41 10.67
C GLY A 314 27.29 -15.14 11.74
N GLU A 315 26.03 -15.37 11.39
CA GLU A 315 25.00 -16.12 12.13
C GLU A 315 24.52 -15.51 13.46
N THR A 316 23.40 -14.77 13.42
CA THR A 316 22.72 -14.29 14.63
C THR A 316 21.20 -14.05 14.44
N MET A 317 20.43 -14.46 15.47
CA MET A 317 18.99 -14.16 15.62
C MET A 317 18.79 -12.70 16.02
N GLN A 318 17.80 -12.03 15.42
CA GLN A 318 17.39 -10.66 15.77
C GLN A 318 15.87 -10.51 15.68
N GLY A 319 15.30 -9.54 16.40
CA GLY A 319 13.87 -9.35 16.55
C GLY A 319 13.23 -8.76 15.29
N ASN A 320 12.02 -9.20 14.99
CA ASN A 320 11.24 -8.65 13.90
C ASN A 320 10.58 -7.33 14.29
N PHE A 321 10.53 -6.40 13.34
CA PHE A 321 9.88 -5.10 13.47
C PHE A 321 9.34 -4.65 12.10
N GLY A 322 8.37 -3.75 12.11
CA GLY A 322 7.68 -3.31 10.90
C GLY A 322 6.71 -4.36 10.32
N PRO A 323 5.95 -4.02 9.27
CA PRO A 323 5.89 -2.69 8.66
C PRO A 323 5.14 -1.70 9.59
N LYS A 324 5.16 -0.40 9.27
CA LYS A 324 4.70 0.69 10.17
C LYS A 324 3.26 0.48 10.65
N ARG A 325 2.37 -0.10 9.84
CA ARG A 325 1.00 -0.43 10.24
C ARG A 325 0.95 -1.43 11.39
N ALA A 326 1.78 -2.48 11.35
CA ALA A 326 1.87 -3.45 12.44
C ALA A 326 2.46 -2.81 13.72
N MET A 327 3.33 -1.81 13.55
CA MET A 327 3.91 -1.08 14.68
C MET A 327 2.90 -0.21 15.43
N LYS A 328 1.69 0.04 14.89
CA LYS A 328 0.60 0.74 15.60
C LYS A 328 0.09 -0.03 16.82
N SER A 329 0.26 -1.35 16.86
CA SER A 329 -0.10 -2.22 17.98
C SER A 329 1.11 -2.94 18.60
N ALA A 330 2.33 -2.46 18.34
CA ALA A 330 3.55 -3.03 18.89
C ALA A 330 4.07 -2.25 20.11
N ILE A 331 4.72 -2.95 21.03
CA ILE A 331 5.45 -2.39 22.18
C ILE A 331 6.69 -3.26 22.45
N ALA A 332 7.80 -2.64 22.85
CA ALA A 332 9.03 -3.36 23.14
C ALA A 332 9.14 -3.75 24.62
N ALA A 333 9.70 -4.92 24.89
CA ALA A 333 10.19 -5.32 26.21
C ALA A 333 11.60 -5.92 26.12
N TYR A 334 12.20 -6.23 27.27
CA TYR A 334 13.64 -6.43 27.33
C TYR A 334 14.08 -7.84 26.89
N THR A 335 15.03 -7.90 25.95
CA THR A 335 15.63 -9.11 25.35
C THR A 335 16.89 -8.71 24.54
N PRO A 336 17.91 -9.57 24.39
CA PRO A 336 18.09 -10.89 24.97
C PRO A 336 18.79 -10.78 26.33
N ASN A 337 19.50 -11.84 26.74
CA ASN A 337 20.21 -11.93 28.02
C ASN A 337 19.28 -11.91 29.25
N THR A 338 18.03 -12.36 29.08
CA THR A 338 17.08 -12.59 30.18
C THR A 338 17.31 -13.98 30.79
N PRO A 339 17.06 -14.18 32.09
CA PRO A 339 17.19 -15.51 32.70
C PRO A 339 16.23 -16.50 32.05
N TRP A 340 16.70 -17.72 31.81
CA TRP A 340 15.97 -18.77 31.09
C TRP A 340 15.95 -20.07 31.91
N PRO A 341 14.84 -20.36 32.61
CA PRO A 341 14.62 -21.61 33.33
C PRO A 341 14.59 -22.80 32.37
N THR A 342 15.24 -23.90 32.73
CA THR A 342 15.31 -25.11 31.91
C THR A 342 15.63 -26.33 32.77
N MET A 343 15.30 -27.52 32.27
CA MET A 343 15.43 -28.77 33.00
C MET A 343 16.00 -29.88 32.11
N ASN A 344 16.87 -30.69 32.69
CA ASN A 344 17.20 -32.01 32.14
C ASN A 344 16.30 -33.03 32.86
N GLU A 345 15.28 -33.53 32.17
CA GLU A 345 14.31 -34.45 32.77
C GLU A 345 14.93 -35.80 33.14
N ALA A 346 15.87 -36.30 32.33
CA ALA A 346 16.54 -37.58 32.57
C ALA A 346 17.35 -37.55 33.88
N GLU A 347 18.02 -36.42 34.15
CA GLU A 347 18.82 -36.21 35.36
C GLU A 347 18.01 -35.59 36.51
N LYS A 348 16.76 -35.17 36.24
CA LYS A 348 15.92 -34.35 37.14
C LYS A 348 16.64 -33.11 37.67
N GLU A 349 17.53 -32.55 36.84
CA GLU A 349 18.37 -31.41 37.20
C GLU A 349 17.76 -30.13 36.60
N ILE A 350 17.50 -29.13 37.44
CA ILE A 350 17.01 -27.82 37.02
C ILE A 350 18.20 -26.84 36.93
N TYR A 351 18.20 -25.98 35.93
CA TYR A 351 19.25 -24.99 35.72
C TYR A 351 18.70 -23.72 35.09
N TYR A 352 19.45 -22.64 35.23
CA TYR A 352 19.11 -21.33 34.65
C TYR A 352 20.18 -20.93 33.65
N ARG A 353 19.78 -20.72 32.40
CA ARG A 353 20.65 -20.09 31.40
C ARG A 353 20.48 -18.57 31.45
N PHE A 354 21.46 -17.88 30.89
CA PHE A 354 21.56 -16.42 30.87
C PHE A 354 21.54 -15.84 29.46
N ASP A 355 21.28 -16.70 28.48
CA ASP A 355 21.25 -16.43 27.05
C ASP A 355 19.82 -16.32 26.50
N GLY A 356 18.81 -16.26 27.38
CA GLY A 356 17.40 -16.14 26.99
C GLY A 356 17.23 -14.97 26.03
N GLY A 357 16.75 -15.27 24.82
CA GLY A 357 16.75 -14.32 23.71
C GLY A 357 15.54 -14.47 22.81
N GLY A 358 15.33 -13.46 21.96
CA GLY A 358 14.20 -13.42 21.05
C GLY A 358 13.00 -12.65 21.61
N THR A 359 12.04 -12.37 20.74
CA THR A 359 10.76 -11.75 21.12
C THR A 359 9.90 -12.63 22.05
N SER A 360 10.24 -13.92 22.19
CA SER A 360 9.64 -14.86 23.15
C SER A 360 9.87 -14.49 24.61
N THR A 361 10.94 -13.75 24.96
CA THR A 361 11.18 -13.27 26.34
C THR A 361 10.53 -11.90 26.59
N ALA A 362 10.34 -11.10 25.53
CA ALA A 362 9.62 -9.83 25.59
C ALA A 362 8.10 -10.03 25.79
N THR A 363 7.53 -11.03 25.11
CA THR A 363 6.10 -11.38 25.17
C THR A 363 5.55 -11.56 26.58
N PRO A 364 6.12 -12.41 27.45
CA PRO A 364 5.62 -12.61 28.81
C PRO A 364 5.72 -11.36 29.69
N GLN A 365 6.70 -10.47 29.46
CA GLN A 365 6.79 -9.19 30.18
C GLN A 365 5.62 -8.27 29.82
N VAL A 366 5.28 -8.16 28.53
CA VAL A 366 4.15 -7.35 28.06
C VAL A 366 2.82 -7.95 28.53
N ALA A 367 2.67 -9.27 28.48
CA ALA A 367 1.50 -9.97 29.02
C ALA A 367 1.35 -9.78 30.53
N ALA A 368 2.45 -9.83 31.30
CA ALA A 368 2.45 -9.54 32.73
C ALA A 368 1.98 -8.10 33.01
N ALA A 369 2.49 -7.11 32.27
CA ALA A 369 2.06 -5.72 32.45
C ALA A 369 0.59 -5.50 32.11
N ALA A 370 0.07 -6.12 31.04
CA ALA A 370 -1.35 -6.12 30.72
C ALA A 370 -2.18 -6.71 31.86
N ALA A 371 -1.74 -7.86 32.40
CA ALA A 371 -2.44 -8.55 33.46
C ALA A 371 -2.40 -7.78 34.79
N LEU A 372 -1.28 -7.11 35.11
CA LEU A 372 -1.13 -6.24 36.27
C LEU A 372 -2.09 -5.04 36.18
N TRP A 373 -2.18 -4.39 35.03
CA TRP A 373 -3.10 -3.27 34.82
C TRP A 373 -4.56 -3.68 34.98
N LEU A 374 -4.94 -4.81 34.36
CA LEU A 374 -6.29 -5.38 34.49
C LEU A 374 -6.62 -5.75 35.94
N SER A 375 -5.66 -6.32 36.66
CA SER A 375 -5.83 -6.66 38.08
C SER A 375 -5.99 -5.40 38.95
N TYR A 376 -5.24 -4.34 38.63
CA TYR A 376 -5.29 -3.09 39.37
C TYR A 376 -6.63 -2.37 39.21
N TYR A 377 -7.21 -2.36 38.01
CA TYR A 377 -8.42 -1.60 37.68
C TYR A 377 -9.67 -2.46 37.50
N LYS A 378 -9.69 -3.69 38.04
CA LYS A 378 -10.76 -4.67 37.79
C LYS A 378 -12.16 -4.09 38.03
N ASP A 379 -12.39 -3.52 39.20
CA ASP A 379 -13.72 -3.02 39.61
C ASP A 379 -14.11 -1.76 38.78
N GLU A 380 -13.14 -0.91 38.45
CA GLU A 380 -13.32 0.30 37.63
C GLU A 380 -13.64 -0.05 36.15
N ILE A 381 -12.98 -1.07 35.60
CA ILE A 381 -13.24 -1.58 34.24
C ILE A 381 -14.64 -2.19 34.15
N GLU A 382 -15.01 -3.04 35.12
CA GLU A 382 -16.33 -3.68 35.18
C GLU A 382 -17.45 -2.63 35.22
N SER A 383 -17.24 -1.55 35.97
CA SER A 383 -18.19 -0.42 36.04
C SER A 383 -18.26 0.41 34.74
N SER A 384 -17.21 0.37 33.91
CA SER A 384 -17.11 1.16 32.68
C SER A 384 -17.70 0.45 31.45
N ILE A 385 -17.87 -0.87 31.49
CA ILE A 385 -18.43 -1.68 30.40
C ILE A 385 -19.95 -1.72 30.53
N LYS A 386 -20.68 -1.06 29.61
CA LYS A 386 -22.14 -0.88 29.71
C LYS A 386 -22.92 -2.05 29.12
N SER A 387 -22.31 -2.88 28.27
CA SER A 387 -22.96 -4.06 27.68
C SER A 387 -21.96 -5.17 27.29
N PRO A 388 -22.42 -6.43 27.12
CA PRO A 388 -21.55 -7.53 26.69
C PRO A 388 -20.83 -7.28 25.36
N ASN A 389 -21.43 -6.50 24.44
CA ASN A 389 -20.84 -6.16 23.14
C ASN A 389 -19.72 -5.12 23.22
N GLU A 390 -19.50 -4.53 24.39
CA GLU A 390 -18.44 -3.56 24.67
C GLU A 390 -17.20 -4.16 25.34
N LYS A 391 -17.17 -5.48 25.60
CA LYS A 391 -16.01 -6.14 26.24
C LYS A 391 -14.68 -5.88 25.54
N TRP A 392 -14.68 -5.64 24.22
CA TRP A 392 -13.50 -5.23 23.46
C TRP A 392 -12.83 -3.94 24.00
N LYS A 393 -13.56 -3.06 24.69
CA LYS A 393 -13.02 -1.85 25.32
C LYS A 393 -11.96 -2.18 26.37
N LYS A 394 -12.05 -3.34 27.03
CA LYS A 394 -11.02 -3.83 27.97
C LYS A 394 -9.65 -3.96 27.30
N VAL A 395 -9.62 -4.52 26.08
CA VAL A 395 -8.37 -4.69 25.30
C VAL A 395 -7.80 -3.34 24.88
N GLU A 396 -8.65 -2.43 24.40
CA GLU A 396 -8.20 -1.09 24.00
C GLU A 396 -7.79 -0.22 25.18
N ALA A 397 -8.38 -0.44 26.36
CA ALA A 397 -7.98 0.24 27.58
C ALA A 397 -6.59 -0.20 28.04
N VAL A 398 -6.29 -1.50 27.98
CA VAL A 398 -4.95 -2.05 28.22
C VAL A 398 -3.94 -1.47 27.25
N LYS A 399 -4.24 -1.50 25.94
CA LYS A 399 -3.37 -0.89 24.92
C LYS A 399 -3.11 0.57 25.21
N HIS A 400 -4.15 1.35 25.52
CA HIS A 400 -4.00 2.76 25.86
C HIS A 400 -3.04 2.95 27.05
N ALA A 401 -3.25 2.23 28.15
CA ALA A 401 -2.41 2.36 29.34
C ALA A 401 -0.95 1.99 29.07
N LEU A 402 -0.70 0.86 28.39
CA LEU A 402 0.65 0.42 28.05
C LEU A 402 1.33 1.37 27.03
N PHE A 403 0.61 1.83 26.02
CA PHE A 403 1.18 2.63 24.92
C PHE A 403 1.41 4.09 25.28
N GLU A 404 0.58 4.68 26.15
CA GLU A 404 0.78 6.05 26.63
C GLU A 404 1.88 6.15 27.68
N SER A 405 2.05 5.12 28.51
CA SER A 405 3.06 5.08 29.56
C SER A 405 4.45 4.60 29.11
N ALA A 406 4.54 3.98 27.93
CA ALA A 406 5.77 3.47 27.36
C ALA A 406 6.83 4.57 27.15
N ASP A 407 8.08 4.21 27.36
CA ASP A 407 9.23 5.08 27.15
C ASP A 407 9.52 5.27 25.65
N LYS A 408 9.41 6.53 25.21
CA LYS A 408 9.65 7.01 23.84
C LYS A 408 10.83 7.98 23.78
N THR A 409 11.62 8.05 24.85
CA THR A 409 12.66 9.06 25.05
C THR A 409 14.07 8.49 24.99
N THR A 410 14.22 7.20 25.29
CA THR A 410 15.54 6.56 25.39
C THR A 410 16.16 6.22 24.02
N TYR A 411 15.37 6.19 22.95
CA TYR A 411 15.85 5.93 21.59
C TYR A 411 15.02 6.68 20.54
N ASP A 412 15.66 7.48 19.69
CA ASP A 412 14.99 8.42 18.79
C ASP A 412 14.10 7.72 17.73
N GLU A 413 14.53 6.57 17.19
CA GLU A 413 13.76 5.79 16.19
C GLU A 413 12.78 4.81 16.85
N TRP A 414 12.32 5.06 18.08
CA TRP A 414 11.41 4.17 18.82
C TRP A 414 10.15 3.78 18.00
N ALA A 415 9.57 4.71 17.24
CA ALA A 415 8.35 4.44 16.47
C ALA A 415 8.56 3.33 15.42
N ARG A 416 9.78 3.21 14.88
CA ARG A 416 10.16 2.23 13.87
C ARG A 416 10.37 0.83 14.46
N TYR A 417 11.06 0.74 15.59
CA TYR A 417 11.51 -0.54 16.17
C TYR A 417 10.65 -1.03 17.34
N TYR A 418 10.07 -0.10 18.10
CA TYR A 418 9.31 -0.37 19.31
C TYR A 418 7.82 -0.11 19.16
N GLY A 419 7.40 0.55 18.07
CA GLY A 419 6.01 0.87 17.81
C GLY A 419 5.51 1.95 18.75
N LYS A 420 5.11 1.57 19.96
CA LYS A 420 4.60 2.48 20.99
C LYS A 420 5.61 2.81 22.09
N GLY A 421 6.82 2.30 22.00
CA GLY A 421 7.92 2.58 22.94
C GLY A 421 8.31 1.35 23.76
N ILE A 422 9.15 1.54 24.76
CA ILE A 422 9.60 0.48 25.66
C ILE A 422 8.67 0.40 26.87
N LEU A 423 8.25 -0.81 27.23
CA LEU A 423 7.33 -1.10 28.33
C LEU A 423 7.79 -0.48 29.67
N LYS A 424 6.85 0.18 30.36
CA LYS A 424 7.00 0.68 31.74
C LYS A 424 5.74 0.34 32.56
N ALA A 425 5.71 -0.86 33.15
CA ALA A 425 4.53 -1.45 33.75
C ALA A 425 3.97 -0.63 34.92
N ASN A 426 4.82 -0.09 35.79
CA ASN A 426 4.37 0.72 36.92
C ASN A 426 3.84 2.09 36.47
N LYS A 427 4.44 2.74 35.48
CA LYS A 427 3.84 3.93 34.85
C LYS A 427 2.46 3.65 34.25
N ALA A 428 2.26 2.47 33.64
CA ALA A 428 0.96 2.08 33.08
C ALA A 428 -0.15 2.05 34.15
N LEU A 429 0.17 1.65 35.39
CA LEU A 429 -0.78 1.68 36.51
C LEU A 429 -1.28 3.10 36.83
N GLY A 430 -0.55 4.15 36.43
CA GLY A 430 -0.98 5.54 36.58
C GLY A 430 -1.88 6.07 35.46
N VAL A 431 -2.18 5.26 34.44
CA VAL A 431 -2.95 5.65 33.27
C VAL A 431 -4.27 4.89 33.22
N PHE A 432 -5.39 5.60 33.37
CA PHE A 432 -6.74 5.05 33.16
C PHE A 432 -7.44 5.82 32.03
N PRO A 433 -7.89 5.16 30.96
CA PRO A 433 -8.49 5.83 29.81
C PRO A 433 -9.94 6.25 30.04
N ASP A 434 -10.39 7.19 29.22
CA ASP A 434 -11.82 7.47 29.02
C ASP A 434 -12.42 6.40 28.08
N PHE A 435 -13.21 5.48 28.66
CA PHE A 435 -13.83 4.35 27.95
C PHE A 435 -14.80 4.77 26.83
N ASP A 436 -15.36 5.98 26.89
CA ASP A 436 -16.27 6.48 25.85
C ASP A 436 -15.51 7.00 24.62
N LYS A 437 -14.19 7.23 24.74
CA LYS A 437 -13.31 7.64 23.62
C LYS A 437 -12.53 6.50 22.97
N LEU A 438 -12.59 5.28 23.52
CA LEU A 438 -11.90 4.13 22.97
C LEU A 438 -12.47 3.74 21.60
N LYS A 439 -11.59 3.46 20.63
CA LYS A 439 -11.96 3.10 19.26
C LYS A 439 -11.71 1.62 19.03
N LYS A 440 -12.69 0.94 18.42
CA LYS A 440 -12.59 -0.49 18.11
C LYS A 440 -11.57 -0.73 17.01
N ALA A 441 -10.64 -1.65 17.23
CA ALA A 441 -9.61 -2.01 16.26
C ALA A 441 -10.19 -2.72 15.02
N LYS A 442 -9.52 -2.56 13.86
CA LYS A 442 -9.91 -3.21 12.60
C LYS A 442 -9.98 -4.73 12.79
N LYS A 443 -10.91 -5.38 12.10
CA LYS A 443 -11.03 -6.85 12.14
C LYS A 443 -9.76 -7.49 11.58
N ALA A 444 -9.29 -8.53 12.24
CA ALA A 444 -8.29 -9.44 11.68
C ALA A 444 -8.87 -10.07 10.40
N LYS A 445 -8.10 -10.08 9.32
CA LYS A 445 -8.42 -10.67 8.02
C LYS A 445 -7.15 -11.16 7.33
N THR A 446 -7.29 -12.08 6.38
CA THR A 446 -6.21 -12.62 5.54
C THR A 446 -6.09 -11.92 4.18
N SER A 447 -7.01 -11.00 3.85
CA SER A 447 -6.92 -10.20 2.62
C SER A 447 -6.19 -8.87 2.85
N LEU A 448 -5.08 -8.68 2.14
CA LEU A 448 -4.35 -7.40 2.07
C LEU A 448 -4.78 -6.62 0.83
N ASN A 449 -4.81 -5.29 0.91
CA ASN A 449 -5.26 -4.47 -0.22
C ASN A 449 -4.35 -4.64 -1.45
N GLY A 450 -3.03 -4.75 -1.28
CA GLY A 450 -2.11 -5.09 -2.36
C GLY A 450 -2.38 -6.46 -3.01
N ILE A 451 -2.85 -7.44 -2.23
CA ILE A 451 -3.26 -8.75 -2.78
C ILE A 451 -4.57 -8.61 -3.59
N LEU A 452 -5.55 -7.86 -3.07
CA LEU A 452 -6.80 -7.59 -3.79
C LEU A 452 -6.56 -6.80 -5.08
N ASP A 453 -5.58 -5.91 -5.06
CA ASP A 453 -5.14 -5.15 -6.22
C ASP A 453 -4.40 -6.02 -7.23
N LEU A 454 -3.47 -6.87 -6.79
CA LEU A 454 -2.78 -7.87 -7.61
C LEU A 454 -3.78 -8.82 -8.33
N LEU A 455 -4.86 -9.18 -7.65
CA LEU A 455 -5.91 -10.03 -8.20
C LEU A 455 -6.88 -9.29 -9.13
N GLY A 456 -6.77 -7.95 -9.27
CA GLY A 456 -7.63 -7.12 -10.10
C GLY A 456 -9.07 -6.99 -9.59
N ILE A 457 -9.30 -7.16 -8.29
CA ILE A 457 -10.66 -7.24 -7.70
C ILE A 457 -11.02 -6.07 -6.80
N MET A 458 -10.07 -5.19 -6.46
CA MET A 458 -10.31 -4.10 -5.52
C MET A 458 -11.37 -3.10 -5.98
N LEU A 459 -11.44 -2.79 -7.28
CA LEU A 459 -12.47 -1.92 -7.86
C LEU A 459 -13.83 -2.61 -7.94
N ARG A 460 -13.86 -3.88 -8.38
CA ARG A 460 -15.10 -4.68 -8.49
C ARG A 460 -15.78 -4.88 -7.14
N LEU A 461 -15.00 -5.06 -6.07
CA LEU A 461 -15.53 -5.13 -4.69
C LEU A 461 -16.14 -3.80 -4.20
N LYS A 462 -15.68 -2.65 -4.70
CA LYS A 462 -16.26 -1.33 -4.32
C LYS A 462 -17.59 -1.05 -5.02
N ASN A 463 -17.81 -1.69 -6.17
CA ASN A 463 -19.01 -1.51 -6.98
C ASN A 463 -20.06 -2.61 -6.79
N ASP A 464 -19.86 -3.51 -5.81
CA ASP A 464 -20.73 -4.67 -5.56
C ASP A 464 -20.96 -5.58 -6.80
N GLU A 465 -19.95 -5.70 -7.67
CA GLU A 465 -20.02 -6.42 -8.96
C GLU A 465 -19.69 -7.93 -8.87
N LEU A 466 -19.39 -8.45 -7.67
CA LEU A 466 -18.95 -9.83 -7.46
C LEU A 466 -20.02 -10.64 -6.73
N SER A 467 -20.27 -11.86 -7.20
CA SER A 467 -21.10 -12.83 -6.49
C SER A 467 -20.44 -13.34 -5.20
N ASP A 468 -21.22 -13.82 -4.22
CA ASP A 468 -20.70 -14.44 -2.99
C ASP A 468 -19.74 -15.60 -3.26
N GLU A 469 -19.98 -16.33 -4.35
CA GLU A 469 -19.11 -17.41 -4.82
C GLU A 469 -17.74 -16.87 -5.26
N GLU A 470 -17.72 -15.81 -6.08
CA GLU A 470 -16.48 -15.17 -6.51
C GLU A 470 -15.73 -14.53 -5.34
N ILE A 471 -16.44 -13.90 -4.39
CA ILE A 471 -15.85 -13.33 -3.18
C ILE A 471 -15.10 -14.42 -2.40
N THR A 472 -15.77 -15.54 -2.13
CA THR A 472 -15.19 -16.68 -1.40
C THR A 472 -13.96 -17.25 -2.11
N LYS A 473 -14.03 -17.43 -3.43
CA LYS A 473 -12.90 -17.91 -4.23
C LYS A 473 -11.70 -16.96 -4.18
N ASN A 474 -11.96 -15.65 -4.28
CA ASN A 474 -10.91 -14.63 -4.20
C ASN A 474 -10.30 -14.51 -2.80
N GLU A 475 -11.06 -14.78 -1.74
CA GLU A 475 -10.52 -14.89 -0.38
C GLU A 475 -9.56 -16.09 -0.22
N MET A 476 -9.85 -17.22 -0.87
CA MET A 476 -8.95 -18.38 -0.88
C MET A 476 -7.63 -18.04 -1.58
N PHE A 477 -7.68 -17.44 -2.78
CA PHE A 477 -6.47 -16.95 -3.46
C PHE A 477 -5.71 -15.92 -2.63
N SER A 478 -6.43 -15.01 -1.96
CA SER A 478 -5.79 -14.00 -1.12
C SER A 478 -5.02 -14.61 0.04
N THR A 479 -5.61 -15.63 0.69
CA THR A 479 -4.99 -16.33 1.81
C THR A 479 -3.80 -17.18 1.34
N GLU A 480 -3.94 -17.85 0.20
CA GLU A 480 -2.84 -18.60 -0.43
C GLU A 480 -1.65 -17.69 -0.75
N ILE A 481 -1.86 -16.56 -1.43
CA ILE A 481 -0.79 -15.57 -1.71
C ILE A 481 -0.15 -15.09 -0.41
N LEU A 482 -0.94 -14.71 0.59
CA LEU A 482 -0.42 -14.24 1.87
C LEU A 482 0.46 -15.31 2.54
N GLN A 483 0.08 -16.58 2.44
CA GLN A 483 0.85 -17.70 2.95
C GLN A 483 2.14 -17.95 2.15
N LEU A 484 2.09 -17.84 0.82
CA LEU A 484 3.28 -17.92 -0.05
C LEU A 484 4.30 -16.82 0.29
N LEU A 485 3.83 -15.60 0.60
CA LEU A 485 4.68 -14.49 1.05
C LEU A 485 5.48 -14.81 2.33
N HIS A 486 5.03 -15.76 3.16
CA HIS A 486 5.74 -16.21 4.35
C HIS A 486 6.62 -17.44 4.09
N THR A 487 6.23 -18.27 3.12
CA THR A 487 6.89 -19.55 2.81
C THR A 487 8.05 -19.40 1.81
N ILE A 488 7.93 -18.53 0.81
CA ILE A 488 8.92 -18.38 -0.26
C ILE A 488 9.90 -17.25 0.10
N PRO A 489 11.20 -17.51 0.28
CA PRO A 489 12.19 -16.50 0.67
C PRO A 489 12.26 -15.28 -0.24
N GLU A 490 12.15 -15.49 -1.56
CA GLU A 490 12.12 -14.43 -2.58
C GLU A 490 10.92 -13.50 -2.40
N LEU A 491 9.83 -14.00 -1.82
CA LEU A 491 8.63 -13.21 -1.58
C LEU A 491 8.65 -12.43 -0.25
N HIS A 492 9.62 -12.69 0.63
CA HIS A 492 9.65 -12.08 1.97
C HIS A 492 9.78 -10.57 1.95
N GLU A 493 10.37 -9.98 0.91
CA GLU A 493 10.47 -8.52 0.76
C GLU A 493 9.15 -7.85 0.38
N TYR A 494 8.20 -8.57 -0.22
CA TYR A 494 6.89 -8.01 -0.58
C TYR A 494 5.91 -7.99 0.59
N LEU A 495 6.26 -8.67 1.71
CA LEU A 495 5.68 -8.37 3.01
C LEU A 495 6.09 -6.98 3.53
N ASP A 496 7.08 -6.33 2.90
CA ASP A 496 7.81 -5.18 3.43
C ASP A 496 7.50 -3.86 2.71
N ILE A 497 6.75 -3.86 1.60
CA ILE A 497 6.56 -2.67 0.74
C ILE A 497 5.63 -1.63 1.38
N ASN A 498 6.21 -0.44 1.62
CA ASN A 498 5.68 0.91 1.88
C ASN A 498 4.38 1.09 2.69
N ASP A 499 4.54 1.16 4.02
CA ASP A 499 3.63 1.88 4.95
C ASP A 499 4.18 3.28 5.31
N GLU A 500 4.96 3.96 4.45
CA GLU A 500 5.55 5.27 4.82
C GLU A 500 4.51 6.40 4.90
N ASP A 501 3.38 6.26 4.20
CA ASP A 501 2.34 7.27 4.15
C ASP A 501 1.22 6.99 5.17
N GLU A 502 1.21 7.75 6.27
CA GLU A 502 0.23 7.59 7.37
C GLU A 502 -1.21 7.88 6.97
N LYS A 503 -1.43 8.51 5.81
CA LYS A 503 -2.73 8.97 5.32
C LYS A 503 -3.42 8.02 4.36
N ASN A 504 -2.74 6.99 3.85
CA ASN A 504 -3.33 6.04 2.91
C ASN A 504 -3.24 4.61 3.47
N ASP A 505 -4.38 4.08 3.94
CA ASP A 505 -4.50 2.74 4.54
C ASP A 505 -4.29 1.57 3.54
N ASN A 506 -3.80 1.86 2.33
CA ASN A 506 -3.65 0.92 1.24
C ASN A 506 -2.18 0.72 0.88
N VAL A 507 -1.60 -0.38 1.34
CA VAL A 507 -0.35 -0.90 0.78
C VAL A 507 -0.66 -1.39 -0.63
N PHE A 508 -0.16 -0.66 -1.63
CA PHE A 508 -0.19 -1.07 -3.02
C PHE A 508 1.23 -1.42 -3.45
N TRP A 509 1.39 -2.60 -4.06
CA TRP A 509 2.62 -2.97 -4.74
C TRP A 509 2.73 -2.14 -6.02
N SER A 510 3.94 -1.67 -6.35
CA SER A 510 4.15 -1.06 -7.66
C SER A 510 3.88 -2.08 -8.77
N GLU A 511 3.64 -1.65 -10.00
CA GLU A 511 3.46 -2.60 -11.11
C GLU A 511 4.69 -3.51 -11.29
N SER A 512 5.90 -2.98 -11.08
CA SER A 512 7.12 -3.80 -11.08
C SER A 512 7.13 -4.84 -9.97
N ASP A 513 6.66 -4.50 -8.77
CA ASP A 513 6.59 -5.44 -7.65
C ASP A 513 5.54 -6.53 -7.92
N LYS A 514 4.36 -6.13 -8.43
CA LYS A 514 3.33 -7.08 -8.87
C LYS A 514 3.89 -8.03 -9.93
N GLN A 515 4.68 -7.50 -10.86
CA GLN A 515 5.37 -8.28 -11.89
C GLN A 515 6.28 -9.35 -11.31
N GLU A 516 7.19 -8.95 -10.43
CA GLU A 516 8.10 -9.93 -9.85
C GLU A 516 7.38 -10.94 -8.93
N ILE A 517 6.38 -10.50 -8.15
CA ILE A 517 5.55 -11.40 -7.32
C ILE A 517 4.90 -12.48 -8.19
N VAL A 518 4.18 -12.11 -9.26
CA VAL A 518 3.49 -13.08 -10.13
C VAL A 518 4.49 -14.05 -10.75
N LYS A 519 5.63 -13.55 -11.25
CA LYS A 519 6.68 -14.38 -11.84
C LYS A 519 7.22 -15.42 -10.85
N ILE A 520 7.44 -15.04 -9.59
CA ILE A 520 7.87 -15.97 -8.53
C ILE A 520 6.74 -16.96 -8.20
N VAL A 521 5.50 -16.47 -8.03
CA VAL A 521 4.33 -17.30 -7.70
C VAL A 521 4.05 -18.34 -8.79
N LEU A 522 4.12 -17.98 -10.07
CA LEU A 522 3.89 -18.89 -11.20
C LEU A 522 4.94 -20.01 -11.29
N LYS A 523 6.19 -19.72 -10.91
CA LYS A 523 7.30 -20.69 -10.95
C LYS A 523 7.36 -21.62 -9.74
N SER A 524 6.65 -21.30 -8.67
CA SER A 524 6.73 -22.05 -7.41
C SER A 524 5.92 -23.34 -7.45
N ASP A 525 6.51 -24.41 -6.92
CA ASP A 525 5.83 -25.70 -6.69
C ASP A 525 4.84 -25.66 -5.51
N TYR A 526 4.94 -24.64 -4.65
CA TYR A 526 4.03 -24.44 -3.52
C TYR A 526 2.71 -23.77 -3.93
N THR A 527 2.68 -23.13 -5.09
CA THR A 527 1.50 -22.44 -5.63
C THR A 527 0.55 -23.44 -6.29
N SER A 528 -0.74 -23.37 -5.97
CA SER A 528 -1.77 -24.19 -6.60
C SER A 528 -1.91 -23.91 -8.09
N ASP A 529 -2.30 -24.93 -8.86
CA ASP A 529 -2.62 -24.82 -10.27
C ASP A 529 -3.81 -23.86 -10.49
N ALA A 530 -4.77 -23.85 -9.56
CA ALA A 530 -5.91 -22.93 -9.60
C ALA A 530 -5.47 -21.46 -9.53
N LEU A 531 -4.53 -21.13 -8.63
CA LEU A 531 -3.98 -19.78 -8.53
C LEU A 531 -3.10 -19.44 -9.74
N LYS A 532 -2.29 -20.38 -10.22
CA LYS A 532 -1.48 -20.19 -11.46
C LYS A 532 -2.37 -19.87 -12.65
N GLN A 533 -3.42 -20.65 -12.88
CA GLN A 533 -4.37 -20.42 -13.97
C GLN A 533 -5.09 -19.08 -13.81
N TYR A 534 -5.52 -18.73 -12.59
CA TYR A 534 -6.14 -17.43 -12.34
C TYR A 534 -5.20 -16.28 -12.68
N LEU A 535 -3.97 -16.31 -12.17
CA LEU A 535 -2.98 -15.28 -12.46
C LEU A 535 -2.67 -15.24 -13.95
N MET A 536 -2.43 -16.36 -14.63
CA MET A 536 -2.20 -16.40 -16.08
C MET A 536 -3.37 -15.83 -16.90
N SER A 537 -4.61 -16.02 -16.44
CA SER A 537 -5.79 -15.44 -17.09
C SER A 537 -5.95 -13.93 -16.88
N LYS A 538 -5.25 -13.37 -15.88
CA LYS A 538 -5.27 -11.95 -15.50
C LYS A 538 -4.01 -11.20 -15.88
N SER A 539 -2.92 -11.93 -16.01
CA SER A 539 -1.58 -11.42 -16.25
C SER A 539 -1.49 -10.98 -17.70
N GLU A 540 -1.33 -9.69 -17.95
CA GLU A 540 -0.71 -9.15 -19.16
C GLU A 540 0.80 -9.50 -19.23
N PHE A 541 1.21 -10.69 -18.76
CA PHE A 541 2.61 -11.14 -18.68
C PHE A 541 3.05 -11.93 -19.91
N ASN A 542 2.22 -11.94 -20.93
CA ASN A 542 2.80 -11.81 -22.25
C ASN A 542 3.38 -10.39 -22.30
N THR A 543 4.70 -10.27 -22.39
CA THR A 543 5.29 -9.27 -23.29
C THR A 543 4.75 -9.55 -24.69
N SER A 544 3.45 -9.35 -24.92
CA SER A 544 2.86 -9.40 -26.23
C SER A 544 3.34 -8.12 -26.86
N LYS A 545 4.44 -8.26 -27.61
CA LYS A 545 4.61 -7.57 -28.88
C LYS A 545 3.25 -7.08 -29.38
N MET A 546 3.06 -5.77 -29.51
CA MET A 546 1.76 -5.21 -29.89
C MET A 546 1.22 -5.98 -31.09
N ASN A 547 0.02 -6.53 -30.98
CA ASN A 547 -0.59 -7.27 -32.06
C ASN A 547 -1.13 -6.29 -33.10
N LEU A 548 -0.23 -5.82 -33.97
CA LEU A 548 -0.57 -4.87 -35.04
C LEU A 548 -1.49 -5.48 -36.12
N ASP A 549 -1.68 -6.81 -36.11
CA ASP A 549 -2.69 -7.45 -36.98
C ASP A 549 -4.11 -7.03 -36.61
N ASN A 550 -4.33 -6.62 -35.35
CA ASN A 550 -5.59 -6.11 -34.81
C ASN A 550 -5.62 -4.57 -34.71
N ALA A 551 -4.71 -3.89 -35.43
CA ALA A 551 -4.69 -2.43 -35.54
C ALA A 551 -5.44 -1.96 -36.80
N PHE A 552 -6.44 -1.10 -36.62
CA PHE A 552 -7.33 -0.59 -37.66
C PHE A 552 -7.30 0.93 -37.74
N ALA A 553 -7.48 1.48 -38.94
CA ALA A 553 -7.55 2.92 -39.14
C ALA A 553 -8.64 3.32 -40.14
N LEU A 554 -9.41 4.36 -39.79
CA LEU A 554 -10.32 5.05 -40.69
C LEU A 554 -9.82 6.49 -40.90
N LEU A 555 -9.44 6.82 -42.14
CA LEU A 555 -8.83 8.09 -42.49
C LEU A 555 -9.71 8.81 -43.51
N ILE A 556 -10.18 10.01 -43.19
CA ILE A 556 -11.18 10.75 -43.96
C ILE A 556 -10.58 12.09 -44.39
N GLY A 557 -10.45 12.32 -45.71
CA GLY A 557 -9.99 13.58 -46.31
C GLY A 557 -11.00 14.13 -47.31
N VAL A 558 -11.74 15.17 -46.92
CA VAL A 558 -12.97 15.61 -47.63
C VAL A 558 -12.71 16.08 -49.07
N GLY A 559 -11.62 16.80 -49.30
CA GLY A 559 -11.13 17.14 -50.64
C GLY A 559 -11.97 18.09 -51.48
N ALA A 560 -12.96 18.73 -50.88
CA ALA A 560 -13.86 19.68 -51.53
C ALA A 560 -13.12 21.00 -51.88
N ASP A 561 -13.47 22.10 -51.23
CA ASP A 561 -12.80 23.39 -51.33
C ASP A 561 -11.40 23.41 -50.69
N LEU A 562 -11.05 22.40 -49.88
CA LEU A 562 -9.72 22.19 -49.30
C LEU A 562 -9.04 20.91 -49.84
N PRO A 563 -8.34 20.97 -50.99
CA PRO A 563 -7.60 19.83 -51.54
C PRO A 563 -6.49 19.29 -50.62
N VAL A 564 -6.01 20.07 -49.65
CA VAL A 564 -5.00 19.65 -48.67
C VAL A 564 -5.50 18.49 -47.80
N THR A 565 -6.80 18.45 -47.51
CA THR A 565 -7.40 17.44 -46.62
C THR A 565 -7.28 16.02 -47.18
N ILE A 566 -7.29 15.89 -48.52
CA ILE A 566 -6.96 14.63 -49.21
C ILE A 566 -5.50 14.26 -48.95
N LYS A 567 -4.59 15.23 -49.06
CA LYS A 567 -3.15 15.00 -48.85
C LYS A 567 -2.86 14.60 -47.42
N ASP A 568 -3.54 15.19 -46.45
CA ASP A 568 -3.41 14.86 -45.03
C ASP A 568 -3.77 13.39 -44.77
N ALA A 569 -4.96 12.97 -45.19
CA ALA A 569 -5.42 11.60 -45.01
C ALA A 569 -4.55 10.58 -45.77
N GLN A 570 -4.10 10.92 -46.98
CA GLN A 570 -3.16 10.10 -47.76
C GLN A 570 -1.78 9.99 -47.10
N ALA A 571 -1.28 11.07 -46.49
CA ALA A 571 0.00 11.09 -45.81
C ALA A 571 -0.02 10.21 -44.56
N LEU A 572 -1.10 10.25 -43.77
CA LEU A 572 -1.30 9.35 -42.64
C LEU A 572 -1.44 7.89 -43.06
N ALA A 573 -2.21 7.60 -44.11
CA ALA A 573 -2.37 6.25 -44.64
C ALA A 573 -1.01 5.63 -45.01
N LYS A 574 -0.16 6.42 -45.67
CA LYS A 574 1.19 6.01 -46.08
C LYS A 574 2.14 5.76 -44.90
N ILE A 575 1.98 6.48 -43.79
CA ILE A 575 2.80 6.29 -42.59
C ILE A 575 2.33 5.07 -41.82
N LEU A 576 1.01 4.93 -41.63
CA LEU A 576 0.40 3.79 -40.96
C LEU A 576 0.74 2.47 -41.68
N SER A 577 0.64 2.41 -43.00
CA SER A 577 0.94 1.19 -43.77
C SER A 577 2.43 0.84 -43.88
N ASN A 578 3.33 1.71 -43.43
CA ASN A 578 4.75 1.48 -43.62
C ASN A 578 5.29 0.46 -42.58
N PRO A 579 5.83 -0.70 -43.00
CA PRO A 579 6.22 -1.79 -42.09
C PRO A 579 7.43 -1.46 -41.20
N THR A 580 8.22 -0.44 -41.55
CA THR A 580 9.36 0.02 -40.74
C THR A 580 9.03 1.26 -39.92
N LYS A 581 7.78 1.73 -39.97
CA LYS A 581 7.27 2.84 -39.15
C LYS A 581 6.12 2.31 -38.31
N ALA A 582 4.91 2.84 -38.46
CA ALA A 582 3.74 2.47 -37.68
C ALA A 582 3.24 1.03 -37.88
N ALA A 583 3.50 0.41 -39.04
CA ALA A 583 3.33 -1.01 -39.32
C ALA A 583 1.91 -1.59 -39.16
N TYR A 584 0.88 -0.85 -39.57
CA TYR A 584 -0.49 -1.36 -39.70
C TYR A 584 -0.62 -2.16 -41.00
N ASN A 585 -1.41 -3.23 -40.99
CA ASN A 585 -1.73 -3.97 -42.21
C ASN A 585 -2.56 -3.08 -43.17
N GLU A 586 -2.19 -3.03 -44.45
CA GLU A 586 -2.86 -2.16 -45.44
C GLU A 586 -4.37 -2.46 -45.57
N GLU A 587 -4.76 -3.72 -45.41
CA GLU A 587 -6.17 -4.16 -45.42
C GLU A 587 -6.99 -3.67 -44.22
N ASN A 588 -6.32 -3.21 -43.17
CA ASN A 588 -6.95 -2.64 -41.98
C ASN A 588 -7.02 -1.10 -42.01
N ILE A 589 -6.50 -0.47 -43.07
CA ILE A 589 -6.53 0.98 -43.26
C ILE A 589 -7.59 1.33 -44.31
N GLN A 590 -8.68 1.94 -43.87
CA GLN A 590 -9.72 2.45 -44.75
C GLN A 590 -9.51 3.94 -45.02
N LEU A 591 -9.25 4.30 -46.28
CA LEU A 591 -9.04 5.68 -46.72
C LEU A 591 -10.22 6.19 -47.55
N LEU A 592 -10.93 7.21 -47.04
CA LEU A 592 -12.02 7.89 -47.75
C LEU A 592 -11.55 9.28 -48.18
N THR A 593 -11.53 9.54 -49.50
CA THR A 593 -11.11 10.85 -50.04
C THR A 593 -12.05 11.36 -51.14
N GLY A 594 -12.19 12.68 -51.26
CA GLY A 594 -13.02 13.30 -52.30
C GLY A 594 -14.45 12.77 -52.29
N SER A 595 -14.99 12.35 -53.44
CA SER A 595 -16.34 11.76 -53.53
C SER A 595 -16.53 10.45 -52.75
N GLY A 596 -15.43 9.83 -52.28
CA GLY A 596 -15.41 8.73 -51.32
C GLY A 596 -15.70 9.14 -49.88
N ALA A 597 -15.46 10.41 -49.52
CA ALA A 597 -15.68 10.98 -48.20
C ALA A 597 -17.01 11.74 -48.11
N ASN A 598 -18.09 11.20 -48.68
CA ASN A 598 -19.45 11.74 -48.52
C ASN A 598 -20.12 11.15 -47.26
N ARG A 599 -21.19 11.79 -46.78
CA ARG A 599 -21.92 11.42 -45.56
C ARG A 599 -22.21 9.92 -45.44
N ILE A 600 -22.81 9.33 -46.48
CA ILE A 600 -23.22 7.93 -46.50
C ILE A 600 -22.00 7.02 -46.31
N LYS A 601 -20.95 7.24 -47.10
CA LYS A 601 -19.74 6.40 -47.04
C LYS A 601 -18.97 6.54 -45.73
N VAL A 602 -19.00 7.72 -45.10
CA VAL A 602 -18.38 7.94 -43.79
C VAL A 602 -19.10 7.13 -42.71
N LEU A 603 -20.43 7.20 -42.65
CA LEU A 603 -21.22 6.43 -41.69
C LEU A 603 -21.11 4.92 -41.92
N GLU A 604 -21.18 4.47 -43.17
CA GLU A 604 -20.97 3.05 -43.52
C GLU A 604 -19.57 2.53 -43.13
N ALA A 605 -18.55 3.39 -43.18
CA ALA A 605 -17.20 3.02 -42.79
C ALA A 605 -17.06 2.88 -41.26
N LEU A 606 -17.70 3.77 -40.49
CA LEU A 606 -17.76 3.67 -39.03
C LEU A 606 -18.51 2.42 -38.58
N GLU A 607 -19.64 2.10 -39.22
CA GLU A 607 -20.41 0.89 -38.95
C GLU A 607 -19.59 -0.38 -39.23
N LYS A 608 -18.94 -0.47 -40.40
CA LYS A 608 -18.04 -1.59 -40.73
C LYS A 608 -16.89 -1.74 -39.75
N LEU A 609 -16.34 -0.63 -39.27
CA LEU A 609 -15.28 -0.64 -38.27
C LEU A 609 -15.77 -1.16 -36.92
N ALA A 610 -16.97 -0.76 -36.50
CA ALA A 610 -17.63 -1.28 -35.30
C ALA A 610 -17.91 -2.79 -35.41
N GLU A 611 -18.45 -3.25 -36.54
CA GLU A 611 -18.69 -4.67 -36.80
C GLU A 611 -17.38 -5.48 -36.72
N LYS A 612 -16.32 -5.01 -37.40
CA LYS A 612 -15.03 -5.69 -37.48
C LYS A 612 -14.36 -5.82 -36.11
N THR A 613 -14.52 -4.81 -35.25
CA THR A 613 -13.87 -4.77 -33.93
C THR A 613 -14.69 -5.43 -32.82
N SER A 614 -16.00 -5.65 -33.04
CA SER A 614 -16.92 -6.24 -32.04
C SER A 614 -16.52 -7.60 -31.45
N GLN A 615 -15.68 -8.37 -32.16
CA GLN A 615 -15.22 -9.70 -31.73
C GLN A 615 -13.72 -9.76 -31.43
N ILE A 616 -13.03 -8.61 -31.41
CA ILE A 616 -11.57 -8.52 -31.24
C ILE A 616 -11.27 -7.83 -29.91
N GLN A 617 -10.80 -8.61 -28.94
CA GLN A 617 -10.65 -8.15 -27.55
C GLN A 617 -9.51 -7.14 -27.36
N ASP A 618 -8.45 -7.18 -28.18
CA ASP A 618 -7.25 -6.33 -28.11
C ASP A 618 -7.18 -5.29 -29.26
N ALA A 619 -8.32 -4.97 -29.89
CA ALA A 619 -8.35 -4.07 -31.04
C ALA A 619 -7.80 -2.67 -30.71
N THR A 620 -6.95 -2.16 -31.60
CA THR A 620 -6.46 -0.77 -31.59
C THR A 620 -7.01 -0.03 -32.80
N VAL A 621 -7.64 1.12 -32.60
CA VAL A 621 -8.35 1.86 -33.66
C VAL A 621 -7.88 3.31 -33.69
N ILE A 622 -7.55 3.80 -34.90
CA ILE A 622 -7.35 5.22 -35.19
C ILE A 622 -8.47 5.73 -36.09
N ILE A 623 -9.11 6.83 -35.72
CA ILE A 623 -10.03 7.56 -36.60
C ILE A 623 -9.46 8.95 -36.82
N TYR A 624 -9.27 9.33 -38.07
CA TYR A 624 -8.75 10.65 -38.44
C TYR A 624 -9.68 11.31 -39.45
N TYR A 625 -10.03 12.57 -39.20
CA TYR A 625 -10.80 13.40 -40.11
C TYR A 625 -10.07 14.70 -40.42
N SER A 626 -9.92 15.04 -41.71
CA SER A 626 -9.46 16.34 -42.18
C SER A 626 -10.51 16.95 -43.11
N GLY A 627 -10.97 18.16 -42.76
CA GLY A 627 -12.08 18.81 -43.45
C GLY A 627 -12.52 20.11 -42.81
N HIS A 628 -13.71 20.56 -43.22
CA HIS A 628 -14.36 21.71 -42.58
C HIS A 628 -15.33 21.26 -41.49
N GLY A 629 -15.39 22.08 -40.44
CA GLY A 629 -16.39 22.01 -39.38
C GLY A 629 -17.23 23.27 -39.36
N GLY A 630 -18.48 23.18 -38.91
CA GLY A 630 -19.31 24.37 -38.71
C GLY A 630 -20.44 24.13 -37.73
N ILE A 631 -20.75 25.15 -36.93
CA ILE A 631 -21.93 25.19 -36.07
C ILE A 631 -23.07 25.82 -36.87
N TYR A 632 -24.21 25.13 -36.89
CA TYR A 632 -25.41 25.58 -37.59
C TYR A 632 -26.61 25.50 -36.64
N ALA A 633 -27.45 26.54 -36.66
CA ALA A 633 -28.72 26.53 -35.94
C ALA A 633 -29.75 25.71 -36.73
N ASP A 634 -30.24 24.62 -36.13
CA ASP A 634 -31.36 23.83 -36.62
C ASP A 634 -32.58 24.02 -35.73
N GLU A 635 -33.76 24.05 -36.34
CA GLU A 635 -35.03 24.11 -35.64
C GLU A 635 -35.54 22.69 -35.42
N ILE A 636 -35.48 22.22 -34.17
CA ILE A 636 -35.91 20.88 -33.75
C ILE A 636 -36.99 21.07 -32.67
N ASP A 637 -38.17 20.48 -32.87
CA ASP A 637 -39.30 20.54 -31.92
C ASP A 637 -39.67 21.97 -31.45
N ASN A 638 -39.75 22.94 -32.38
CA ASN A 638 -39.98 24.38 -32.09
C ASN A 638 -38.93 25.02 -31.16
N THR A 639 -37.73 24.44 -31.08
CA THR A 639 -36.58 25.01 -30.38
C THR A 639 -35.39 25.14 -31.33
N ILE A 640 -34.73 26.30 -31.33
CA ILE A 640 -33.50 26.53 -32.10
C ILE A 640 -32.34 25.94 -31.30
N LYS A 641 -31.65 24.94 -31.86
CA LYS A 641 -30.44 24.34 -31.29
C LYS A 641 -29.28 24.51 -32.24
N GLU A 642 -28.14 24.92 -31.72
CA GLU A 642 -26.88 24.94 -32.45
C GLU A 642 -26.28 23.54 -32.48
N ASN A 643 -26.13 22.98 -33.68
CA ASN A 643 -25.52 21.67 -33.91
C ASN A 643 -24.23 21.83 -34.69
N TYR A 644 -23.21 21.09 -34.28
CA TYR A 644 -21.98 21.00 -35.04
C TYR A 644 -22.09 19.96 -36.16
N TYR A 645 -21.54 20.29 -37.33
CA TYR A 645 -21.48 19.41 -38.49
C TYR A 645 -20.06 19.26 -39.01
N MET A 646 -19.67 18.01 -39.26
CA MET A 646 -18.52 17.65 -40.09
C MET A 646 -18.96 17.72 -41.56
N LEU A 647 -18.40 18.67 -42.30
CA LEU A 647 -18.72 18.84 -43.71
C LEU A 647 -18.12 17.67 -44.50
N THR A 648 -18.96 16.94 -45.22
CA THR A 648 -18.52 15.84 -46.08
C THR A 648 -18.46 16.28 -47.54
N ASN A 649 -17.89 15.45 -48.41
CA ASN A 649 -17.82 15.80 -49.83
C ASN A 649 -19.23 15.85 -50.43
N GLY A 650 -19.54 16.95 -51.11
CA GLY A 650 -20.89 17.23 -51.62
C GLY A 650 -21.82 17.92 -50.62
N PHE A 651 -21.28 18.53 -49.56
CA PHE A 651 -22.07 19.28 -48.58
C PHE A 651 -22.91 20.38 -49.23
N ASP A 652 -24.16 20.52 -48.78
CA ASP A 652 -25.08 21.60 -49.14
C ASP A 652 -25.63 22.25 -47.87
N LYS A 653 -25.38 23.56 -47.72
CA LYS A 653 -25.81 24.35 -46.55
C LYS A 653 -27.35 24.39 -46.40
N ASN A 654 -28.08 24.16 -47.48
CA ASN A 654 -29.55 24.10 -47.48
C ASN A 654 -30.10 22.69 -47.23
N ASN A 655 -29.23 21.67 -47.28
CA ASN A 655 -29.60 20.26 -47.07
C ASN A 655 -28.59 19.57 -46.14
N ARG A 656 -28.40 20.15 -44.94
CA ARG A 656 -27.35 19.74 -44.00
C ARG A 656 -27.52 18.30 -43.53
N ALA A 657 -28.73 17.91 -43.14
CA ALA A 657 -29.03 16.59 -42.58
C ALA A 657 -28.68 15.43 -43.53
N GLU A 658 -28.80 15.62 -44.85
CA GLU A 658 -28.53 14.57 -45.84
C GLU A 658 -27.10 14.61 -46.41
N THR A 659 -26.38 15.73 -46.25
CA THR A 659 -25.09 15.95 -46.93
C THR A 659 -23.92 16.19 -45.98
N MET A 660 -24.16 16.30 -44.67
CA MET A 660 -23.15 16.48 -43.62
C MET A 660 -23.35 15.45 -42.51
N VAL A 661 -22.28 15.12 -41.78
CA VAL A 661 -22.39 14.25 -40.59
C VAL A 661 -22.51 15.16 -39.37
N SER A 662 -23.58 15.05 -38.60
CA SER A 662 -23.70 15.79 -37.35
C SER A 662 -22.74 15.25 -36.28
N GLY A 663 -22.36 16.10 -35.32
CA GLY A 663 -21.52 15.68 -34.19
C GLY A 663 -22.13 14.54 -33.39
N THR A 664 -23.47 14.53 -33.24
CA THR A 664 -24.21 13.46 -32.56
C THR A 664 -24.10 12.13 -33.31
N GLU A 665 -24.38 12.12 -34.62
CA GLU A 665 -24.27 10.90 -35.43
C GLU A 665 -22.86 10.33 -35.44
N PHE A 666 -21.85 11.20 -35.51
CA PHE A 666 -20.46 10.78 -35.44
C PHE A 666 -20.13 10.16 -34.07
N SER A 667 -20.55 10.81 -32.97
CA SER A 667 -20.29 10.28 -31.63
C SER A 667 -20.97 8.94 -31.40
N GLU A 668 -22.24 8.79 -31.79
CA GLU A 668 -22.99 7.53 -31.66
C GLU A 668 -22.33 6.40 -32.47
N ALA A 669 -21.90 6.70 -33.70
CA ALA A 669 -21.19 5.73 -34.53
C ALA A 669 -19.83 5.32 -33.94
N VAL A 670 -19.10 6.25 -33.32
CA VAL A 670 -17.82 5.96 -32.65
C VAL A 670 -18.03 5.20 -31.34
N ASP A 671 -19.08 5.47 -30.58
CA ASP A 671 -19.38 4.77 -29.33
C ASP A 671 -19.69 3.29 -29.53
N ASN A 672 -20.21 2.92 -30.71
CA ASN A 672 -20.43 1.53 -31.12
C ASN A 672 -19.15 0.76 -31.46
N ILE A 673 -17.99 1.43 -31.57
CA ILE A 673 -16.71 0.78 -31.85
C ILE A 673 -16.15 0.17 -30.56
N SER A 674 -16.07 -1.17 -30.53
CA SER A 674 -15.51 -1.93 -29.43
C SER A 674 -14.00 -2.12 -29.62
N ALA A 675 -13.20 -1.23 -29.05
CA ALA A 675 -11.74 -1.31 -29.11
C ALA A 675 -11.13 -1.08 -27.73
N GLN A 676 -10.13 -1.89 -27.37
CA GLN A 676 -9.36 -1.69 -26.14
C GLN A 676 -8.65 -0.32 -26.16
N LYS A 677 -8.27 0.13 -27.37
CA LYS A 677 -7.56 1.39 -27.62
C LYS A 677 -8.21 2.11 -28.80
N LEU A 678 -8.84 3.27 -28.59
CA LEU A 678 -9.45 4.10 -29.63
C LEU A 678 -8.93 5.54 -29.61
N LEU A 679 -8.19 5.96 -30.63
CA LEU A 679 -7.69 7.33 -30.81
C LEU A 679 -8.45 8.03 -31.95
N VAL A 680 -9.19 9.09 -31.61
CA VAL A 680 -9.93 9.92 -32.57
C VAL A 680 -9.25 11.29 -32.69
N MET A 681 -8.90 11.66 -33.92
CA MET A 681 -8.18 12.87 -34.26
C MET A 681 -8.97 13.69 -35.28
N LEU A 682 -9.33 14.92 -34.93
CA LEU A 682 -10.16 15.78 -35.77
C LEU A 682 -9.38 17.04 -36.17
N ASP A 683 -9.02 17.11 -37.44
CA ASP A 683 -8.35 18.25 -38.06
C ASP A 683 -9.33 19.12 -38.83
N CYS A 684 -10.08 19.95 -38.10
CA CYS A 684 -11.05 20.88 -38.67
C CYS A 684 -11.27 22.07 -37.72
N CYS A 685 -11.76 23.19 -38.27
CA CYS A 685 -12.08 24.39 -37.48
C CYS A 685 -13.34 24.14 -36.62
N HIS A 686 -13.36 24.63 -35.36
CA HIS A 686 -14.48 24.53 -34.41
C HIS A 686 -14.82 23.13 -33.88
N ALA A 687 -13.88 22.19 -33.92
CA ALA A 687 -14.12 20.79 -33.54
C ALA A 687 -14.43 20.55 -32.05
N ALA A 688 -14.16 21.52 -31.15
CA ALA A 688 -14.45 21.34 -29.72
C ALA A 688 -15.95 21.44 -29.38
N GLY A 689 -16.75 22.08 -30.26
CA GLY A 689 -18.21 22.14 -30.17
C GLY A 689 -18.96 20.81 -30.37
N MET A 690 -18.29 19.69 -30.68
CA MET A 690 -18.92 18.38 -30.92
C MET A 690 -19.52 17.70 -29.67
N LEU A 691 -19.37 18.27 -28.45
CA LEU A 691 -19.54 17.55 -27.17
C LEU A 691 -20.32 18.32 -26.06
N GLN A 692 -21.55 18.89 -26.26
CA GLN A 692 -22.42 19.56 -25.19
C GLN A 692 -23.72 18.84 -24.61
N PRO A 693 -23.95 18.60 -23.26
CA PRO A 693 -24.98 17.65 -22.76
C PRO A 693 -26.33 18.05 -22.18
N GLY A 694 -27.46 17.60 -22.75
CA GLY A 694 -27.71 17.41 -24.18
C GLY A 694 -27.94 16.03 -24.82
N GLN A 695 -27.03 15.05 -24.78
CA GLN A 695 -26.12 14.68 -23.68
C GLN A 695 -24.75 14.02 -24.10
N PRO A 696 -23.61 14.70 -24.32
CA PRO A 696 -22.22 14.26 -24.10
C PRO A 696 -21.82 13.97 -22.66
N LEU A 697 -20.83 13.10 -22.57
CA LEU A 697 -19.47 13.27 -22.04
C LEU A 697 -19.12 14.26 -20.91
N LEU A 698 -19.97 15.23 -20.51
CA LEU A 698 -19.68 16.23 -19.47
C LEU A 698 -20.88 16.49 -18.52
N LYS A 699 -21.13 15.58 -17.58
CA LYS A 699 -21.65 15.92 -16.23
C LYS A 699 -21.35 14.80 -15.21
N LEU A 700 -20.16 14.84 -14.61
CA LEU A 700 -19.99 14.39 -13.23
C LEU A 700 -20.62 15.45 -12.33
N LYS A 701 -21.90 15.28 -11.97
CA LYS A 701 -22.46 15.97 -10.80
C LYS A 701 -21.79 15.38 -9.56
N SER A 702 -20.80 16.10 -9.01
CA SER A 702 -20.52 16.02 -7.57
C SER A 702 -21.72 16.62 -6.81
N PRO A 703 -22.08 16.13 -5.61
CA PRO A 703 -23.14 16.71 -4.78
C PRO A 703 -22.90 18.17 -4.37
N ASP A 704 -21.68 18.69 -4.54
CA ASP A 704 -21.30 20.04 -4.14
C ASP A 704 -20.94 20.92 -5.35
N ASN A 705 -21.60 22.08 -5.46
CA ASN A 705 -21.54 23.05 -6.56
C ASN A 705 -20.13 23.64 -6.81
N GLY A 706 -19.31 22.97 -7.62
CA GLY A 706 -18.08 23.53 -8.19
C GLY A 706 -17.81 23.02 -9.60
N LEU A 707 -17.56 23.94 -10.55
CA LEU A 707 -17.05 23.62 -11.89
C LEU A 707 -15.64 23.00 -11.75
N VAL A 708 -15.48 21.75 -12.22
CA VAL A 708 -14.21 21.01 -12.14
C VAL A 708 -13.49 21.09 -13.48
N ASN A 709 -12.22 21.51 -13.47
CA ASN A 709 -11.31 21.58 -14.63
C ASN A 709 -11.07 20.19 -15.25
N SER A 710 -11.36 20.03 -16.55
CA SER A 710 -11.30 18.77 -17.31
C SER A 710 -9.88 18.17 -17.42
N ASN A 711 -8.83 18.98 -17.35
CA ASN A 711 -7.44 18.53 -17.51
C ASN A 711 -6.76 18.02 -16.21
N ILE A 712 -7.31 18.33 -15.03
CA ILE A 712 -6.80 17.81 -13.74
C ILE A 712 -7.51 16.50 -13.37
N GLU A 713 -8.75 16.32 -13.81
CA GLU A 713 -9.46 15.04 -13.69
C GLU A 713 -8.88 13.97 -14.61
N LEU A 714 -8.27 14.38 -15.73
CA LEU A 714 -7.51 13.55 -16.65
C LEU A 714 -6.41 12.75 -15.93
N LEU A 715 -5.65 13.39 -15.05
CA LEU A 715 -4.53 12.80 -14.33
C LEU A 715 -4.97 11.73 -13.31
N LYS A 716 -6.26 11.73 -12.91
CA LYS A 716 -6.82 10.78 -11.94
C LYS A 716 -7.37 9.50 -12.58
N LYS A 717 -7.58 9.47 -13.91
CA LYS A 717 -8.26 8.37 -14.64
C LYS A 717 -7.29 7.42 -15.38
N LEU A 718 -5.98 7.54 -15.14
CA LEU A 718 -4.88 6.93 -15.91
C LEU A 718 -4.42 5.51 -15.48
N ASN A 719 -5.22 4.71 -14.76
CA ASN A 719 -4.75 3.45 -14.14
C ASN A 719 -5.63 2.20 -14.41
N SER A 720 -6.29 2.06 -15.57
CA SER A 720 -7.33 1.02 -15.71
C SER A 720 -7.33 0.13 -16.97
N GLY A 721 -6.30 0.16 -17.83
CA GLY A 721 -6.12 -0.92 -18.83
C GLY A 721 -6.95 -0.86 -20.13
N GLU A 722 -7.77 0.16 -20.35
CA GLU A 722 -8.49 0.45 -21.61
C GLU A 722 -8.34 1.94 -21.93
N GLY A 723 -8.55 2.39 -23.18
CA GLY A 723 -8.62 3.83 -23.41
C GLY A 723 -9.24 4.36 -24.70
N LYS A 724 -10.07 5.42 -24.58
CA LYS A 724 -10.57 6.24 -25.69
C LYS A 724 -10.04 7.67 -25.58
N VAL A 725 -9.31 8.16 -26.58
CA VAL A 725 -8.72 9.51 -26.60
C VAL A 725 -9.27 10.30 -27.79
N PHE A 726 -9.81 11.50 -27.53
CA PHE A 726 -10.27 12.43 -28.56
C PHE A 726 -9.40 13.68 -28.54
N ILE A 727 -8.77 14.01 -29.67
CA ILE A 727 -7.98 15.22 -29.85
C ILE A 727 -8.43 16.00 -31.09
N THR A 728 -8.53 17.32 -30.93
CA THR A 728 -8.88 18.27 -31.99
C THR A 728 -7.69 19.17 -32.30
N SER A 729 -7.61 19.69 -33.53
CA SER A 729 -6.42 20.43 -34.01
C SER A 729 -6.30 21.87 -33.51
N CYS A 730 -7.40 22.47 -33.04
CA CYS A 730 -7.47 23.87 -32.57
C CYS A 730 -8.66 24.09 -31.61
N ASP A 731 -8.61 25.18 -30.83
CA ASP A 731 -9.72 25.65 -29.98
C ASP A 731 -10.87 26.27 -30.80
N ASP A 732 -12.02 26.50 -30.16
CA ASP A 732 -13.25 26.97 -30.82
C ASP A 732 -13.12 28.39 -31.40
N ASP A 733 -12.17 29.19 -30.92
CA ASP A 733 -11.84 30.54 -31.40
C ASP A 733 -10.63 30.58 -32.35
N GLU A 734 -10.12 29.42 -32.77
CA GLU A 734 -8.90 29.28 -33.57
C GLU A 734 -9.13 28.58 -34.91
N GLN A 735 -8.10 28.62 -35.77
CA GLN A 735 -8.11 27.96 -37.07
C GLN A 735 -6.94 26.98 -37.19
N SER A 736 -7.21 25.80 -37.76
CA SER A 736 -6.15 24.90 -38.20
C SER A 736 -5.47 25.47 -39.44
N VAL A 737 -4.13 25.57 -39.42
CA VAL A 737 -3.37 26.24 -40.47
C VAL A 737 -2.53 25.31 -41.34
N ILE A 738 -2.19 25.81 -42.52
CA ILE A 738 -1.18 25.25 -43.40
C ILE A 738 -0.02 26.24 -43.43
N LEU A 739 1.17 25.82 -43.01
CA LEU A 739 2.33 26.71 -43.02
C LEU A 739 2.84 26.95 -44.45
N PRO A 740 3.49 28.10 -44.72
CA PRO A 740 4.05 28.40 -46.04
C PRO A 740 5.02 27.30 -46.51
N GLY A 741 4.70 26.66 -47.65
CA GLY A 741 5.52 25.60 -48.24
C GLY A 741 5.25 24.19 -47.70
N SER A 742 4.40 24.04 -46.68
CA SER A 742 3.95 22.73 -46.17
C SER A 742 3.05 22.02 -47.17
N LYS A 743 3.13 20.68 -47.17
CA LYS A 743 2.32 19.83 -48.06
C LYS A 743 1.00 19.41 -47.43
N ASN A 744 0.98 19.39 -46.10
CA ASN A 744 -0.11 18.95 -45.24
C ASN A 744 -0.45 20.09 -44.24
N SER A 745 -1.56 19.96 -43.52
CA SER A 745 -1.87 20.84 -42.39
C SER A 745 -0.82 20.71 -41.28
N LEU A 746 -0.64 21.76 -40.48
CA LEU A 746 0.33 21.77 -39.38
C LEU A 746 0.07 20.64 -38.38
N PHE A 747 -1.19 20.43 -38.00
CA PHE A 747 -1.56 19.36 -37.08
C PHE A 747 -1.19 17.99 -37.63
N THR A 748 -1.47 17.73 -38.92
CA THR A 748 -1.13 16.47 -39.57
C THR A 748 0.37 16.23 -39.68
N GLU A 749 1.15 17.26 -40.03
CA GLU A 749 2.61 17.14 -40.07
C GLU A 749 3.17 16.72 -38.70
N VAL A 750 2.66 17.30 -37.62
CA VAL A 750 3.10 16.98 -36.26
C VAL A 750 2.63 15.59 -35.81
N ILE A 751 1.41 15.16 -36.15
CA ILE A 751 0.94 13.80 -35.84
C ILE A 751 1.78 12.74 -36.55
N ILE A 752 2.10 12.96 -37.83
CA ILE A 752 2.97 12.05 -38.59
C ILE A 752 4.32 11.89 -37.90
N GLU A 753 4.93 12.99 -37.47
CA GLU A 753 6.20 12.94 -36.74
C GLU A 753 6.11 12.15 -35.43
N ALA A 754 5.00 12.29 -34.71
CA ALA A 754 4.79 11.54 -33.48
C ALA A 754 4.63 10.04 -33.74
N LEU A 755 3.85 9.66 -34.75
CA LEU A 755 3.65 8.26 -35.18
C LEU A 755 4.94 7.63 -35.73
N GLU A 756 5.85 8.42 -36.30
CA GLU A 756 7.20 7.97 -36.66
C GLU A 756 8.08 7.70 -35.43
N GLY A 757 7.67 8.16 -34.25
CA GLY A 757 8.41 7.97 -33.02
C GLY A 757 9.36 9.11 -32.67
N LYS A 758 9.25 10.31 -33.26
CA LYS A 758 10.14 11.45 -32.93
C LYS A 758 10.02 11.91 -31.46
N ALA A 759 8.94 11.55 -30.78
CA ALA A 759 8.76 11.76 -29.34
C ALA A 759 8.96 10.50 -28.50
N SER A 760 9.07 9.33 -29.15
CA SER A 760 9.39 8.07 -28.49
C SER A 760 10.90 8.02 -28.27
N ARG A 761 11.37 8.02 -27.02
CA ARG A 761 12.81 8.03 -26.65
C ARG A 761 13.53 6.70 -26.96
N GLY A 762 13.44 6.21 -28.20
CA GLY A 762 14.07 4.97 -28.65
C GLY A 762 13.33 3.69 -28.23
N TYR A 763 12.02 3.74 -27.97
CA TYR A 763 11.20 2.55 -27.65
C TYR A 763 10.65 1.88 -28.91
N GLU A 764 10.36 0.57 -28.84
CA GLU A 764 9.83 -0.23 -29.96
C GLU A 764 8.46 0.28 -30.45
N TYR A 765 7.62 0.81 -29.56
CA TYR A 765 6.28 1.32 -29.88
C TYR A 765 6.12 2.79 -29.50
N VAL A 766 5.24 3.49 -30.23
CA VAL A 766 4.79 4.85 -29.93
C VAL A 766 3.58 4.77 -29.00
N ASN A 767 3.65 5.45 -27.86
CA ASN A 767 2.54 5.55 -26.91
C ASN A 767 1.64 6.74 -27.25
N VAL A 768 0.34 6.68 -26.94
CA VAL A 768 -0.56 7.83 -27.12
C VAL A 768 -0.09 9.07 -26.37
N ILE A 769 0.57 8.91 -25.22
CA ILE A 769 1.18 9.99 -24.45
C ILE A 769 2.31 10.68 -25.24
N ASP A 770 3.09 9.93 -26.02
CA ASP A 770 4.13 10.49 -26.90
C ASP A 770 3.50 11.38 -27.97
N ILE A 771 2.38 10.92 -28.54
CA ILE A 771 1.62 11.67 -29.54
C ILE A 771 1.11 12.97 -28.96
N LEU A 772 0.40 12.89 -27.83
CA LEU A 772 -0.15 14.08 -27.16
C LEU A 772 0.98 15.06 -26.80
N SER A 773 2.03 14.58 -26.14
CA SER A 773 3.17 15.42 -25.72
C SER A 773 3.84 16.12 -26.89
N HIS A 774 4.04 15.42 -28.01
CA HIS A 774 4.63 16.01 -29.22
C HIS A 774 3.72 17.07 -29.82
N VAL A 775 2.43 16.78 -29.92
CA VAL A 775 1.41 17.66 -30.51
C VAL A 775 1.26 18.95 -29.72
N PHE A 776 1.07 18.86 -28.40
CA PHE A 776 0.94 20.02 -27.52
C PHE A 776 2.19 20.90 -27.48
N LYS A 777 3.36 20.33 -27.75
CA LYS A 777 4.60 21.09 -27.85
C LYS A 777 4.77 21.74 -29.23
N GLN A 778 4.70 20.94 -30.28
CA GLN A 778 5.15 21.36 -31.62
C GLN A 778 4.13 22.22 -32.37
N VAL A 779 2.83 22.00 -32.20
CA VAL A 779 1.81 22.79 -32.93
C VAL A 779 1.87 24.26 -32.51
N PRO A 780 1.80 24.61 -31.19
CA PRO A 780 1.92 26.01 -30.77
C PRO A 780 3.28 26.63 -31.12
N GLU A 781 4.38 25.88 -30.94
CA GLU A 781 5.74 26.38 -31.18
C GLU A 781 6.00 26.74 -32.65
N ARG A 782 5.42 25.98 -33.60
CA ARG A 782 5.63 26.19 -35.04
C ARG A 782 4.73 27.30 -35.60
N VAL A 783 3.50 27.40 -35.09
CA VAL A 783 2.54 28.41 -35.57
C VAL A 783 2.86 29.82 -35.07
N ASP A 784 3.45 29.95 -33.88
CA ASP A 784 3.80 31.24 -33.24
C ASP A 784 4.71 32.12 -34.12
N ARG A 785 5.61 31.50 -34.88
CA ARG A 785 6.53 32.19 -35.82
C ARG A 785 5.81 32.93 -36.95
N PHE A 786 4.55 32.61 -37.19
CA PHE A 786 3.71 33.22 -38.22
C PHE A 786 2.65 34.15 -37.62
N ASN A 787 2.76 34.50 -36.33
CA ASN A 787 1.83 35.36 -35.60
C ASN A 787 0.37 34.86 -35.70
N HIS A 788 0.20 33.53 -35.68
CA HIS A 788 -1.08 32.85 -35.70
C HIS A 788 -1.16 31.97 -34.44
N LYS A 789 -2.39 31.67 -33.99
CA LYS A 789 -2.62 30.77 -32.86
C LYS A 789 -3.26 29.47 -33.33
N GLN A 790 -2.76 28.36 -32.82
CA GLN A 790 -3.35 27.03 -32.98
C GLN A 790 -2.95 26.19 -31.77
N ARG A 791 -3.93 25.83 -30.95
CA ARG A 791 -3.80 25.03 -29.74
C ARG A 791 -4.64 23.76 -29.87
N PRO A 792 -4.01 22.60 -30.04
CA PRO A 792 -4.72 21.32 -29.98
C PRO A 792 -5.46 21.18 -28.65
N ILE A 793 -6.59 20.47 -28.63
CA ILE A 793 -7.38 20.23 -27.41
C ILE A 793 -7.63 18.74 -27.25
N ILE A 794 -7.47 18.23 -26.03
CA ILE A 794 -7.99 16.92 -25.65
C ILE A 794 -9.44 17.13 -25.21
N ASN A 795 -10.34 16.46 -25.89
CA ASN A 795 -11.75 16.62 -25.72
C ASN A 795 -12.35 15.56 -24.77
N LYS A 796 -11.75 14.36 -24.74
CA LYS A 796 -12.20 13.24 -23.91
C LYS A 796 -11.06 12.24 -23.74
N ILE A 797 -10.89 11.76 -22.50
CA ILE A 797 -10.08 10.57 -22.18
C ILE A 797 -10.91 9.69 -21.25
N GLU A 798 -11.22 8.48 -21.70
CA GLU A 798 -11.91 7.46 -20.91
C GLU A 798 -10.98 6.29 -20.75
N PHE A 799 -10.50 6.07 -19.51
CA PHE A 799 -9.55 5.02 -19.16
C PHE A 799 -8.23 5.23 -19.92
N LEU A 800 -7.07 5.25 -19.25
CA LEU A 800 -5.81 5.24 -19.97
C LEU A 800 -4.90 4.27 -19.25
N SER A 801 -4.20 3.42 -20.00
CA SER A 801 -3.13 2.60 -19.47
C SER A 801 -1.78 3.23 -19.82
N PRO A 802 -0.77 3.15 -18.94
CA PRO A 802 0.62 3.42 -19.30
C PRO A 802 1.08 2.64 -20.54
N ASP A 803 0.43 1.50 -20.86
CA ASP A 803 0.73 0.62 -22.00
C ASP A 803 -0.17 0.86 -23.22
N TYR A 804 -0.75 2.06 -23.35
CA TYR A 804 -1.47 2.48 -24.57
C TYR A 804 -0.49 2.76 -25.73
N PHE A 805 0.07 1.70 -26.27
CA PHE A 805 0.80 1.70 -27.53
C PHE A 805 -0.14 1.82 -28.73
N VAL A 806 0.20 2.69 -29.68
CA VAL A 806 -0.59 3.05 -30.85
C VAL A 806 -0.03 2.41 -32.12
N CYS A 807 1.28 2.39 -32.29
CA CYS A 807 1.95 1.85 -33.48
C CYS A 807 3.41 1.54 -33.20
N LYS A 808 4.10 0.90 -34.15
CA LYS A 808 5.55 0.69 -34.06
C LYS A 808 6.32 2.00 -34.32
N SER A 809 7.44 2.17 -33.62
CA SER A 809 8.32 3.33 -33.73
C SER A 809 9.35 3.13 -34.85
N ALA A 810 9.57 4.15 -35.68
CA ALA A 810 10.58 4.11 -36.73
C ALA A 810 12.00 4.38 -36.20
N GLU A 811 12.11 4.99 -35.01
CA GLU A 811 13.37 5.37 -34.36
C GLU A 811 13.94 4.23 -33.47
N PHE A 812 13.28 3.06 -33.43
CA PHE A 812 13.76 1.92 -32.64
C PHE A 812 14.90 1.17 -33.36
N ILE A 813 16.00 0.96 -32.64
CA ILE A 813 17.12 0.12 -33.06
C ILE A 813 17.20 -1.05 -32.08
N ASP A 814 16.99 -2.27 -32.56
CA ASP A 814 17.10 -3.49 -31.75
C ASP A 814 18.58 -3.78 -31.44
N ASP A 815 19.03 -3.39 -30.24
CA ASP A 815 20.40 -3.58 -29.75
C ASP A 815 20.51 -4.70 -28.69
N GLY A 816 19.42 -5.45 -28.45
CA GLY A 816 19.38 -6.55 -27.48
C GLY A 816 19.18 -6.14 -26.01
N ASN A 817 18.90 -4.87 -25.72
CA ASN A 817 18.53 -4.41 -24.38
C ASN A 817 17.03 -4.60 -24.08
N GLU A 818 16.68 -4.82 -22.80
CA GLU A 818 15.29 -4.90 -22.33
C GLU A 818 14.51 -3.60 -22.64
N ILE A 819 13.27 -3.76 -23.12
CA ILE A 819 12.34 -2.66 -23.33
C ILE A 819 11.91 -2.14 -21.95
N LEU A 820 12.40 -0.96 -21.57
CA LEU A 820 12.06 -0.30 -20.30
C LEU A 820 10.61 0.22 -20.33
N VAL A 821 9.78 -0.17 -19.36
CA VAL A 821 8.45 0.43 -19.15
C VAL A 821 8.60 1.89 -18.66
N LYS A 822 7.87 2.83 -19.26
CA LYS A 822 7.96 4.27 -18.95
C LYS A 822 7.41 4.58 -17.55
N SER A 823 8.16 5.33 -16.73
CA SER A 823 7.89 5.64 -15.31
C SER A 823 7.28 7.03 -15.05
N GLU A 824 6.85 7.28 -13.80
CA GLU A 824 6.26 8.52 -13.23
C GLU A 824 6.93 9.87 -13.62
N LEU A 825 8.16 9.86 -14.13
CA LEU A 825 8.95 11.06 -14.43
C LEU A 825 8.36 11.92 -15.57
N GLU A 826 7.55 11.33 -16.46
CA GLU A 826 6.93 12.05 -17.60
C GLU A 826 5.59 12.70 -17.23
N PHE A 827 4.96 12.29 -16.12
CA PHE A 827 3.72 12.85 -15.60
C PHE A 827 3.89 14.32 -15.16
N GLU A 828 4.99 14.64 -14.48
CA GLU A 828 5.31 16.03 -14.08
C GLU A 828 5.71 16.91 -15.29
N GLN A 829 6.27 16.32 -16.36
CA GLN A 829 6.56 17.06 -17.59
C GLN A 829 5.27 17.49 -18.29
N ILE A 830 4.26 16.60 -18.35
CA ILE A 830 2.95 16.89 -18.92
C ILE A 830 2.20 17.92 -18.09
N LYS A 831 2.21 17.79 -16.76
CA LYS A 831 1.64 18.80 -15.85
C LYS A 831 2.28 20.18 -16.08
N THR A 832 3.60 20.23 -16.19
CA THR A 832 4.34 21.45 -16.53
C THR A 832 3.93 22.01 -17.89
N PHE A 833 3.67 21.17 -18.90
CA PHE A 833 3.23 21.63 -20.23
C PHE A 833 1.78 22.14 -20.24
N ILE A 834 0.87 21.47 -19.55
CA ILE A 834 -0.54 21.88 -19.41
C ILE A 834 -0.61 23.22 -18.66
N GLU A 835 0.15 23.37 -17.58
CA GLU A 835 0.28 24.61 -16.81
C GLU A 835 0.94 25.73 -17.65
N LYS A 836 1.95 25.40 -18.46
CA LYS A 836 2.69 26.37 -19.30
C LYS A 836 1.85 26.94 -20.45
N TYR A 837 0.99 26.13 -21.08
CA TYR A 837 0.20 26.55 -22.24
C TYR A 837 -1.21 27.05 -21.90
N ASN A 838 -1.51 27.23 -20.60
CA ASN A 838 -2.66 27.97 -20.09
C ASN A 838 -4.02 27.46 -20.63
N ILE A 839 -4.20 26.14 -20.67
CA ILE A 839 -5.43 25.46 -21.10
C ILE A 839 -6.50 25.49 -19.98
N GLU A 840 -6.59 26.61 -19.23
CA GLU A 840 -7.60 26.84 -18.18
C GLU A 840 -8.75 27.73 -18.65
N ASN A 841 -8.72 28.27 -19.88
CA ASN A 841 -9.71 29.25 -20.36
C ASN A 841 -10.24 28.96 -21.79
N SER A 842 -10.70 27.74 -22.07
CA SER A 842 -11.66 27.59 -23.18
C SER A 842 -13.07 27.85 -22.62
N HIS A 843 -13.63 28.99 -23.05
CA HIS A 843 -14.95 29.58 -22.71
C HIS A 843 -15.06 30.38 -21.41
N SER A 844 -14.66 31.65 -21.47
CA SER A 844 -15.40 32.68 -20.75
C SER A 844 -15.78 33.83 -21.70
N THR A 845 -17.07 33.92 -22.00
CA THR A 845 -17.69 35.19 -22.39
C THR A 845 -17.73 36.06 -21.14
N ILE A 846 -16.86 37.07 -21.06
CA ILE A 846 -17.04 38.18 -20.13
C ILE A 846 -17.10 39.47 -20.94
N ASN A 847 -18.30 40.06 -20.90
CA ASN A 847 -18.57 41.39 -21.42
C ASN A 847 -17.59 42.41 -20.84
N VAL A 848 -16.92 43.13 -21.74
CA VAL A 848 -16.13 44.30 -21.42
C VAL A 848 -17.08 45.48 -21.24
N GLU A 849 -17.51 45.75 -20.01
CA GLU A 849 -17.98 47.07 -19.64
C GLU A 849 -17.40 47.51 -18.29
N ASN A 850 -16.82 48.71 -18.31
CA ASN A 850 -16.38 49.57 -17.21
C ASN A 850 -14.94 49.42 -16.71
N ILE A 851 -14.02 49.92 -17.55
CA ILE A 851 -12.86 50.68 -17.07
C ILE A 851 -13.33 52.10 -16.75
N THR A 852 -13.29 52.49 -15.48
CA THR A 852 -13.03 53.85 -14.91
C THR A 852 -12.79 53.62 -13.41
N GLU A 853 -11.93 54.30 -12.65
CA GLU A 853 -10.90 55.31 -12.82
C GLU A 853 -10.04 55.29 -11.52
N SER A 854 -8.77 55.69 -11.63
CA SER A 854 -7.86 56.26 -10.60
C SER A 854 -8.04 55.94 -9.09
N THR A 855 -6.93 55.59 -8.42
CA THR A 855 -6.18 56.54 -7.56
C THR A 855 -4.90 55.93 -7.00
N THR A 856 -3.78 56.60 -7.26
CA THR A 856 -2.51 56.44 -6.54
C THR A 856 -2.58 57.17 -5.20
N GLY A 857 -2.10 56.52 -4.14
CA GLY A 857 -2.09 57.06 -2.77
C GLY A 857 -0.93 56.54 -1.92
N ASN A 858 0.29 56.98 -2.23
CA ASN A 858 1.39 57.35 -1.33
C ASN A 858 1.80 56.50 -0.08
N LYS A 859 1.46 55.21 0.01
CA LYS A 859 2.10 54.27 0.97
C LYS A 859 3.06 53.25 0.33
N ASP A 860 2.99 53.09 -1.00
CA ASP A 860 3.68 52.06 -1.78
C ASP A 860 5.21 52.27 -1.92
N LYS A 861 5.72 53.43 -1.48
CA LYS A 861 7.14 53.79 -1.63
C LYS A 861 8.07 52.97 -0.74
N ASN A 862 7.68 52.66 0.49
CA ASN A 862 8.58 52.01 1.46
C ASN A 862 8.92 50.56 1.03
N CYS A 863 7.92 49.81 0.55
CA CYS A 863 8.12 48.43 0.10
C CYS A 863 8.95 48.33 -1.19
N LYS A 864 8.69 49.18 -2.18
CA LYS A 864 9.51 49.22 -3.41
C LYS A 864 10.95 49.63 -3.13
N GLU A 865 11.18 50.57 -2.21
CA GLU A 865 12.53 50.98 -1.80
C GLU A 865 13.25 49.84 -1.08
N LEU A 866 12.61 49.16 -0.13
CA LEU A 866 13.16 47.99 0.57
C LEU A 866 13.45 46.82 -0.39
N VAL A 867 12.56 46.55 -1.36
CA VAL A 867 12.79 45.54 -2.41
C VAL A 867 14.02 45.89 -3.25
N THR A 868 14.13 47.14 -3.69
CA THR A 868 15.28 47.61 -4.48
C THR A 868 16.58 47.52 -3.68
N GLU A 869 16.52 47.79 -2.37
CA GLU A 869 17.66 47.68 -1.47
C GLU A 869 18.09 46.22 -1.25
N VAL A 870 17.13 45.30 -1.08
CA VAL A 870 17.40 43.85 -1.04
C VAL A 870 18.01 43.38 -2.37
N GLU A 871 17.42 43.72 -3.51
CA GLU A 871 17.93 43.36 -4.84
C GLU A 871 19.35 43.90 -5.06
N SER A 872 19.64 45.13 -4.61
CA SER A 872 20.99 45.70 -4.67
C SER A 872 21.99 44.98 -3.76
N LEU A 873 21.59 44.58 -2.55
CA LEU A 873 22.46 43.86 -1.61
C LEU A 873 22.76 42.46 -2.13
N ILE A 874 21.77 41.78 -2.73
CA ILE A 874 21.94 40.48 -3.41
C ILE A 874 22.89 40.63 -4.61
N PHE A 875 22.72 41.66 -5.43
CA PHE A 875 23.60 41.90 -6.56
C PHE A 875 25.06 42.19 -6.15
N LYS A 876 25.27 42.80 -4.97
CA LYS A 876 26.61 43.03 -4.39
C LYS A 876 27.16 41.83 -3.60
N ALA A 877 26.44 40.70 -3.56
CA ALA A 877 26.76 39.52 -2.76
C ALA A 877 26.88 39.77 -1.23
N GLU A 878 26.20 40.79 -0.71
CA GLU A 878 26.14 41.08 0.74
C GLU A 878 24.99 40.29 1.43
N THR A 879 25.07 38.96 1.36
CA THR A 879 24.00 38.01 1.68
C THR A 879 23.36 38.19 3.05
N PHE A 880 24.17 38.40 4.10
CA PHE A 880 23.65 38.55 5.47
C PHE A 880 22.80 39.82 5.62
N LYS A 881 23.23 40.94 5.02
CA LYS A 881 22.46 42.18 5.05
C LYS A 881 21.20 42.06 4.19
N ALA A 882 21.29 41.38 3.04
CA ALA A 882 20.15 41.11 2.18
C ALA A 882 19.05 40.31 2.90
N ILE A 883 19.42 39.21 3.59
CA ILE A 883 18.46 38.38 4.34
C ILE A 883 17.83 39.16 5.49
N LYS A 884 18.61 39.93 6.25
CA LYS A 884 18.09 40.76 7.33
C LYS A 884 17.12 41.83 6.81
N LYS A 885 17.47 42.48 5.69
CA LYS A 885 16.63 43.51 5.07
C LYS A 885 15.37 42.92 4.43
N PHE A 886 15.46 41.69 3.92
CA PHE A 886 14.32 40.94 3.42
C PHE A 886 13.37 40.51 4.55
N HIS A 887 13.87 40.13 5.71
CA HIS A 887 13.02 39.88 6.89
C HIS A 887 12.30 41.16 7.34
N GLU A 888 12.96 42.32 7.27
CA GLU A 888 12.35 43.61 7.57
C GLU A 888 11.25 43.98 6.54
N LEU A 889 11.49 43.71 5.25
CA LEU A 889 10.50 43.81 4.18
C LEU A 889 9.26 42.96 4.47
N THR A 890 9.42 41.69 4.91
CA THR A 890 8.29 40.81 5.22
C THR A 890 7.49 41.27 6.43
N GLN A 891 8.12 41.96 7.39
CA GLN A 891 7.43 42.51 8.56
C GLN A 891 6.65 43.79 8.23
N VAL A 892 7.24 44.71 7.46
CA VAL A 892 6.66 46.03 7.14
C VAL A 892 5.58 45.94 6.05
N CYS A 893 5.82 45.18 4.98
CA CYS A 893 4.94 45.18 3.81
C CYS A 893 3.71 44.28 3.96
N TYR A 894 3.72 43.35 4.92
CA TYR A 894 2.57 42.48 5.21
C TYR A 894 1.60 43.11 6.23
N THR A 895 2.08 43.95 7.17
CA THR A 895 1.20 44.58 8.17
C THR A 895 0.22 45.60 7.59
N ASP A 896 0.55 46.20 6.43
CA ASP A 896 -0.33 47.17 5.77
C ASP A 896 -1.29 46.55 4.73
N TYR A 897 -1.08 45.30 4.23
CA TYR A 897 -1.94 44.69 3.19
C TYR A 897 -1.94 43.15 3.17
N ILE A 898 -3.12 42.52 3.36
CA ILE A 898 -3.32 41.05 3.35
C ILE A 898 -3.34 40.44 1.92
N LYS A 899 -3.63 41.22 0.86
CA LYS A 899 -3.77 40.71 -0.53
C LYS A 899 -2.44 40.51 -1.29
N ASP A 900 -1.35 41.16 -0.88
CA ASP A 900 -0.06 41.16 -1.61
C ASP A 900 0.95 40.12 -1.12
N ALA A 901 0.56 39.24 -0.20
CA ALA A 901 1.36 38.10 0.24
C ALA A 901 1.85 37.23 -0.93
N ARG A 902 1.02 37.10 -1.99
CA ARG A 902 1.38 36.42 -3.24
C ARG A 902 2.49 37.16 -4.00
N PHE A 903 2.55 38.49 -3.96
CA PHE A 903 3.61 39.27 -4.61
C PHE A 903 4.94 39.13 -3.86
N ILE A 904 4.93 39.17 -2.52
CA ILE A 904 6.12 38.94 -1.70
C ILE A 904 6.63 37.50 -1.88
N ALA A 905 5.74 36.51 -1.89
CA ALA A 905 6.09 35.10 -2.15
C ALA A 905 6.60 34.88 -3.58
N PHE A 906 5.99 35.52 -4.58
CA PHE A 906 6.43 35.48 -5.97
C PHE A 906 7.83 36.10 -6.14
N LYS A 907 8.07 37.26 -5.54
CA LYS A 907 9.40 37.92 -5.55
C LYS A 907 10.44 37.14 -4.75
N TYR A 908 10.08 36.53 -3.62
CA TYR A 908 10.94 35.59 -2.89
C TYR A 908 11.35 34.41 -3.77
N ASN A 909 10.38 33.76 -4.42
CA ASN A 909 10.61 32.57 -5.24
C ASN A 909 11.44 32.91 -6.50
N SER A 910 11.22 34.08 -7.10
CA SER A 910 12.03 34.60 -8.22
C SER A 910 13.46 34.96 -7.78
N LEU A 911 13.64 35.66 -6.66
CA LEU A 911 14.97 35.98 -6.11
C LEU A 911 15.74 34.72 -5.67
N TYR A 912 15.04 33.72 -5.13
CA TYR A 912 15.59 32.44 -4.71
C TYR A 912 16.08 31.60 -5.90
N LYS A 913 15.23 31.43 -6.93
CA LYS A 913 15.55 30.66 -8.14
C LYS A 913 16.71 31.26 -8.94
N ASP A 914 16.71 32.58 -9.14
CA ASP A 914 17.63 33.18 -10.12
C ASP A 914 18.98 33.63 -9.54
N LYS A 915 19.07 33.99 -8.24
CA LYS A 915 20.29 34.65 -7.71
C LYS A 915 20.81 34.18 -6.36
N MET A 916 20.05 33.41 -5.57
CA MET A 916 20.48 32.93 -4.25
C MET A 916 20.86 31.43 -4.22
N SER A 917 20.48 30.63 -5.22
CA SER A 917 20.76 29.18 -5.25
C SER A 917 22.24 28.83 -5.17
N GLY A 918 23.12 29.71 -5.67
CA GLY A 918 24.58 29.54 -5.61
C GLY A 918 25.26 30.01 -4.31
N ILE A 919 24.52 30.56 -3.36
CA ILE A 919 25.07 31.16 -2.12
C ILE A 919 24.87 30.24 -0.89
N LEU A 920 24.19 29.10 -1.05
CA LEU A 920 23.65 28.28 0.05
C LEU A 920 24.47 27.02 0.40
N GLU A 921 25.78 27.15 0.63
CA GLU A 921 26.61 26.05 1.17
C GLU A 921 26.83 26.10 2.70
N GLU A 922 26.39 27.15 3.39
CA GLU A 922 26.48 27.24 4.86
C GLU A 922 25.12 27.04 5.55
N GLY A 923 25.02 25.98 6.37
CA GLY A 923 23.77 25.51 7.03
C GLY A 923 23.10 26.48 8.01
N PHE A 924 23.71 27.64 8.30
CA PHE A 924 23.06 28.72 9.07
C PHE A 924 22.02 29.47 8.23
N TYR A 925 22.31 29.76 6.96
CA TYR A 925 21.41 30.53 6.08
C TYR A 925 20.16 29.74 5.67
N GLN A 926 20.28 28.42 5.47
CA GLN A 926 19.14 27.52 5.27
C GLN A 926 18.16 27.56 6.44
N ARG A 927 18.67 27.64 7.68
CA ARG A 927 17.84 27.63 8.89
C ARG A 927 17.00 28.90 9.03
N GLU A 928 17.57 30.06 8.70
CA GLU A 928 16.83 31.34 8.75
C GLU A 928 15.86 31.48 7.57
N LEU A 929 16.22 31.02 6.35
CA LEU A 929 15.30 30.97 5.22
C LEU A 929 14.12 30.04 5.47
N LEU A 930 14.34 28.87 6.08
CA LEU A 930 13.27 27.94 6.44
C LEU A 930 12.30 28.55 7.47
N LYS A 931 12.79 29.38 8.39
CA LYS A 931 11.93 30.13 9.33
C LYS A 931 11.07 31.17 8.61
N ILE A 932 11.66 31.92 7.67
CA ILE A 932 10.94 32.91 6.86
C ILE A 932 9.88 32.22 5.98
N THR A 933 10.23 31.10 5.33
CA THR A 933 9.29 30.31 4.52
C THR A 933 8.13 29.78 5.36
N LYS A 934 8.41 29.18 6.53
CA LYS A 934 7.35 28.67 7.42
C LYS A 934 6.45 29.77 7.98
N ASP A 935 7.00 30.95 8.30
CA ASP A 935 6.19 32.09 8.75
C ASP A 935 5.32 32.65 7.61
N LEU A 936 5.83 32.67 6.38
CA LEU A 936 5.05 33.02 5.17
C LEU A 936 3.95 31.99 4.87
N GLU A 937 4.25 30.68 4.93
CA GLU A 937 3.27 29.60 4.72
C GLU A 937 2.17 29.62 5.77
N TYR A 938 2.53 29.74 7.05
CA TYR A 938 1.58 29.85 8.15
C TYR A 938 0.66 31.06 7.98
N ARG A 939 1.20 32.22 7.59
CA ARG A 939 0.40 33.44 7.41
C ARG A 939 -0.38 33.48 6.10
N LEU A 940 0.09 32.86 5.02
CA LEU A 940 -0.67 32.64 3.77
C LEU A 940 -1.87 31.72 4.00
N SER A 941 -1.75 30.76 4.91
CA SER A 941 -2.88 29.90 5.30
C SER A 941 -4.01 30.64 6.05
N LEU A 942 -3.77 31.89 6.45
CA LEU A 942 -4.76 32.77 7.09
C LEU A 942 -5.47 33.71 6.09
N CYS A 943 -5.10 33.67 4.80
CA CYS A 943 -5.78 34.41 3.73
C CYS A 943 -6.84 33.52 3.07
N ASP A 944 -8.09 34.01 2.96
CA ASP A 944 -9.21 33.30 2.33
C ASP A 944 -8.97 32.91 0.86
#